data_AF-A0A933FDV4-F1
#
_entry.id   AF-A0A933FDV4-F1
#
_cell.length_a   1.000
_cell.length_b   1.000
_cell.length_c   1.000
_cell.angle_alpha   90.00
_cell.angle_beta   90.00
_cell.angle_gamma   90.00
#
_symmetry.space_group_name_H-M   'P 1'
#
loop_
_entity.id
_entity.type
_entity.pdbx_description
1 polymer ?
#
loop_
_entity_poly.entity_id
_entity_poly.type
_entity_poly.pdbx_seq_one_letter_code
_entity_poly.pdbx_strand_id
1 'polypeptide(L)'
;ALARLGAHPDSVSRFLRIVQDTYAIDPADQIGPFDRTGDALSLLGRVDAVITQRHTLALRGHASFYDQDNARIGFLELRENGGEMGSTGGGAVLSLSSRLGGSWVNELRASWLENDRDVQPYEPIPEGRVRVSGELEDGRRSVSTFAFGGDRLLPSTTAERTLELSDELSWLLGDAHRLKLGGLLHHSRFEQRTTANRHGTFTFNSLTDFERRQAASYSRALAPRTGVGGGLNAAVYLGDSWRPAPRLQLTYGLRLESSRFDERPPYNTVVDSAFGVRTDRIPAEVHTSPRLGFTLRLGGRGAARILRGGVGEFRGRAPFSLFAAALDQTGAVGGESQLTCVGGGVPTPDWTLYRSDPASIPSVCAAGGSGVPAGSQPNVTVFSPDFGAPRSWRGSLSFQTPLLGLLQANVEGTYTRGVELYGARDRNLVAEPRLFLAAEGNRPVYADTGAIVPRTGNVVFAATRRDARFGHVYELASHLESEAKQLTVGVSGVLPPRILYQLAYTYTHARDQSSFSCCTAQQAFASPSTAGDPNTTGWATSDFERRHSLLAVLGALLSPAFELSLVARLNSGAPFTPMVGGDINGDGARNDRAFLFDPATTTDTALAAGMRRMLSGAEPRVRECLTAQLGRVAGRNTCRAQWTETIDLKATVRPQLRGLARRVSVSLDALNVLAGLDRLLHGSGDLRGWGQPALGPDETLLYPRGFDRASGGFRYEVNERFGQPRSQRLGLAAPFQVQLSAKIAVGAGGGAFGPIAFGGPGGGGGQGRIGGGPGGPRGGPAFDPNLLVERLLPNPVRVILELKDSLALT
;
A
#
# COMPACT_ATOMS: atom_id res chain seq x y z
N ALA A 1 -14.21 22.26 -12.30
CA ALA A 1 -13.71 21.22 -11.36
C ALA A 1 -13.94 19.80 -11.90
N LEU A 2 -15.20 19.39 -12.10
CA LEU A 2 -15.61 18.04 -12.53
C LEU A 2 -14.82 17.46 -13.74
N ALA A 3 -14.48 18.28 -14.73
CA ALA A 3 -13.67 17.85 -15.87
C ALA A 3 -12.30 17.25 -15.45
N ARG A 4 -11.66 17.74 -14.38
CA ARG A 4 -10.42 17.15 -13.83
C ARG A 4 -10.67 15.72 -13.35
N LEU A 5 -11.73 15.53 -12.54
CA LEU A 5 -12.26 14.22 -12.06
C LEU A 5 -12.63 13.25 -13.20
N GLY A 6 -12.85 13.78 -14.41
CA GLY A 6 -13.30 13.00 -15.56
C GLY A 6 -14.80 12.82 -15.59
N ALA A 7 -15.54 13.84 -15.16
CA ALA A 7 -17.00 13.90 -15.13
C ALA A 7 -17.49 15.16 -15.89
N HIS A 8 -18.46 14.99 -16.79
CA HIS A 8 -19.17 16.11 -17.40
C HIS A 8 -20.26 16.64 -16.45
N PRO A 9 -20.51 17.95 -16.34
CA PRO A 9 -21.55 18.51 -15.47
C PRO A 9 -22.92 17.83 -15.67
N ASP A 10 -23.40 17.70 -16.91
CA ASP A 10 -24.69 17.05 -17.20
C ASP A 10 -24.78 15.59 -16.76
N SER A 11 -23.64 14.89 -16.73
CA SER A 11 -23.59 13.50 -16.27
C SER A 11 -23.71 13.41 -14.74
N VAL A 12 -23.17 14.39 -14.01
CA VAL A 12 -23.37 14.53 -12.55
C VAL A 12 -24.81 14.95 -12.26
N SER A 13 -25.33 15.97 -12.97
CA SER A 13 -26.72 16.42 -12.82
C SER A 13 -27.74 15.32 -13.16
N ARG A 14 -27.48 14.46 -14.15
CA ARG A 14 -28.30 13.28 -14.44
C ARG A 14 -28.14 12.19 -13.38
N PHE A 15 -26.94 11.93 -12.88
CA PHE A 15 -26.73 10.98 -11.79
C PHE A 15 -27.50 11.36 -10.52
N LEU A 16 -27.36 12.60 -10.06
CA LEU A 16 -28.03 13.10 -8.85
C LEU A 16 -29.55 13.07 -9.01
N ARG A 17 -30.08 13.40 -10.20
CA ARG A 17 -31.51 13.24 -10.50
C ARG A 17 -31.97 11.79 -10.45
N ILE A 18 -31.20 10.83 -10.97
CA ILE A 18 -31.55 9.41 -10.89
C ILE A 18 -31.51 8.91 -9.43
N VAL A 19 -30.49 9.32 -8.67
CA VAL A 19 -30.36 9.06 -7.22
C VAL A 19 -31.61 9.52 -6.46
N GLN A 20 -32.12 10.71 -6.78
CA GLN A 20 -33.35 11.27 -6.22
C GLN A 20 -34.61 10.57 -6.75
N ASP A 21 -34.92 10.72 -8.04
CA ASP A 21 -36.19 10.31 -8.66
C ASP A 21 -36.38 8.79 -8.72
N THR A 22 -35.29 8.02 -8.91
CA THR A 22 -35.35 6.56 -9.13
C THR A 22 -35.07 5.75 -7.86
N TYR A 23 -34.31 6.31 -6.90
CA TYR A 23 -33.86 5.59 -5.70
C TYR A 23 -34.23 6.25 -4.37
N ALA A 24 -34.97 7.37 -4.41
CA ALA A 24 -35.48 8.09 -3.24
C ALA A 24 -34.38 8.46 -2.23
N ILE A 25 -33.21 8.85 -2.73
CA ILE A 25 -32.08 9.33 -1.94
C ILE A 25 -32.01 10.84 -2.16
N ASP A 26 -32.16 11.63 -1.10
CA ASP A 26 -32.00 13.08 -1.22
C ASP A 26 -30.51 13.42 -1.41
N PRO A 27 -30.10 14.09 -2.51
CA PRO A 27 -28.72 14.54 -2.67
C PRO A 27 -28.37 15.77 -1.80
N ALA A 28 -29.33 16.39 -1.11
CA ALA A 28 -29.06 17.41 -0.10
C ALA A 28 -28.15 16.87 1.01
N ASP A 29 -27.15 17.66 1.41
CA ASP A 29 -26.09 17.32 2.37
C ASP A 29 -25.25 16.06 2.05
N GLN A 30 -25.53 15.39 0.92
CA GLN A 30 -24.78 14.27 0.35
C GLN A 30 -23.71 14.70 -0.65
N ILE A 31 -23.66 15.99 -1.02
CA ILE A 31 -22.70 16.59 -1.97
C ILE A 31 -22.13 17.91 -1.41
N GLY A 32 -20.90 18.24 -1.79
CA GLY A 32 -20.24 19.50 -1.43
C GLY A 32 -18.89 19.31 -0.76
N PRO A 33 -18.36 20.33 -0.07
CA PRO A 33 -17.23 20.17 0.85
C PRO A 33 -17.72 19.51 2.14
N PHE A 34 -17.04 18.45 2.58
CA PHE A 34 -17.24 17.86 3.89
C PHE A 34 -16.02 18.14 4.76
N ASP A 35 -16.25 18.63 5.97
CA ASP A 35 -15.18 18.73 6.97
C ASP A 35 -14.75 17.32 7.38
N ARG A 36 -13.54 16.94 6.98
CA ARG A 36 -12.90 15.70 7.38
C ARG A 36 -12.01 15.97 8.59
N THR A 37 -12.68 16.25 9.70
CA THR A 37 -12.11 16.37 11.05
C THR A 37 -11.32 15.12 11.44
N GLY A 38 -10.48 15.24 12.45
CA GLY A 38 -9.72 14.10 12.94
C GLY A 38 -8.85 14.47 14.13
N ASP A 39 -9.36 14.18 15.32
CA ASP A 39 -8.69 14.51 16.58
C ASP A 39 -7.63 13.45 16.93
N ALA A 40 -6.47 13.91 17.38
CA ALA A 40 -5.30 13.06 17.60
C ALA A 40 -4.60 13.42 18.91
N LEU A 41 -4.60 12.48 19.86
CA LEU A 41 -3.81 12.55 21.09
C LEU A 41 -2.64 11.55 21.00
N SER A 42 -1.44 11.98 21.35
CA SER A 42 -0.26 11.12 21.41
C SER A 42 0.58 11.44 22.64
N LEU A 43 0.82 10.41 23.45
CA LEU A 43 1.55 10.48 24.71
C LEU A 43 2.84 9.67 24.59
N LEU A 44 3.96 10.22 25.05
CA LEU A 44 5.26 9.54 25.07
C LEU A 44 5.93 9.76 26.43
N GLY A 45 6.32 8.67 27.09
CA GLY A 45 7.04 8.67 28.36
C GLY A 45 8.36 7.90 28.25
N ARG A 46 9.37 8.37 28.98
CA ARG A 46 10.64 7.64 29.18
C ARG A 46 11.15 7.86 30.59
N VAL A 47 11.60 6.78 31.22
CA VAL A 47 12.32 6.79 32.49
C VAL A 47 13.61 5.99 32.30
N ASP A 48 14.75 6.55 32.69
CA ASP A 48 16.04 5.86 32.72
C ASP A 48 16.54 5.80 34.17
N ALA A 49 16.97 4.62 34.61
CA ALA A 49 17.47 4.35 35.95
C ALA A 49 18.84 3.66 35.88
N VAL A 50 19.86 4.32 36.40
CA VAL A 50 21.19 3.71 36.61
C VAL A 50 21.13 2.95 37.93
N ILE A 51 20.78 1.66 37.88
CA ILE A 51 20.63 0.79 39.05
C ILE A 51 21.99 0.62 39.74
N THR A 52 23.05 0.46 38.95
CA THR A 52 24.45 0.49 39.41
C THR A 52 25.34 1.05 38.30
N GLN A 53 26.63 1.26 38.59
CA GLN A 53 27.64 1.58 37.56
C GLN A 53 27.78 0.50 36.44
N ARG A 54 27.18 -0.68 36.61
CA ARG A 54 27.19 -1.79 35.65
C ARG A 54 25.83 -2.07 34.98
N HIS A 55 24.74 -1.49 35.48
CA HIS A 55 23.38 -1.83 35.04
C HIS A 55 22.54 -0.57 34.85
N THR A 56 22.13 -0.30 33.61
CA THR A 56 21.22 0.78 33.25
C THR A 56 19.92 0.19 32.72
N LEU A 57 18.81 0.53 33.36
CA LEU A 57 17.47 0.18 32.94
C LEU A 57 16.80 1.38 32.27
N ALA A 58 16.12 1.16 31.15
CA ALA A 58 15.30 2.16 30.49
C ALA A 58 13.90 1.58 30.27
N LEU A 59 12.87 2.31 30.70
CA LEU A 59 11.48 2.06 30.36
C LEU A 59 11.00 3.18 29.43
N ARG A 60 10.38 2.81 28.32
CA ARG A 60 9.71 3.74 27.39
C ARG A 60 8.27 3.28 27.22
N GLY A 61 7.35 4.22 27.23
CA GLY A 61 5.93 3.97 27.00
C GLY A 61 5.38 4.97 25.99
N HIS A 62 4.44 4.54 25.17
CA HIS A 62 3.66 5.43 24.31
C HIS A 62 2.20 5.01 24.31
N ALA A 63 1.31 5.97 24.04
CA ALA A 63 -0.09 5.74 23.75
C ALA A 63 -0.55 6.71 22.66
N SER A 64 -1.47 6.28 21.81
CA SER A 64 -2.09 7.10 20.77
C SER A 64 -3.59 6.85 20.70
N PHE A 65 -4.33 7.93 20.45
CA PHE A 65 -5.77 7.94 20.24
C PHE A 65 -6.04 8.81 19.02
N TYR A 66 -6.86 8.31 18.10
CA TYR A 66 -7.20 8.99 16.87
C TYR A 66 -8.64 8.68 16.51
N ASP A 67 -9.41 9.71 16.18
CA ASP A 67 -10.76 9.59 15.63
C ASP A 67 -10.88 10.41 14.34
N GLN A 68 -11.92 10.17 13.53
CA GLN A 68 -12.15 10.82 12.25
C GLN A 68 -13.56 10.61 11.69
N ASP A 69 -14.29 11.72 11.53
CA ASP A 69 -15.50 11.86 10.71
C ASP A 69 -15.20 11.79 9.20
N ASN A 70 -16.24 11.53 8.40
CA ASN A 70 -16.20 11.63 6.93
C ASN A 70 -15.02 10.85 6.32
N ALA A 71 -14.69 9.72 6.96
CA ALA A 71 -13.67 8.80 6.51
C ALA A 71 -14.08 8.17 5.18
N ARG A 72 -13.06 7.90 4.34
CA ARG A 72 -13.14 7.10 3.10
C ARG A 72 -13.96 7.65 1.93
N ILE A 73 -14.73 8.74 2.09
CA ILE A 73 -15.45 9.41 0.98
C ILE A 73 -14.49 9.87 -0.13
N GLY A 74 -14.78 9.50 -1.39
CA GLY A 74 -14.10 9.98 -2.59
C GLY A 74 -14.80 11.11 -3.34
N PHE A 75 -14.10 11.73 -4.29
CA PHE A 75 -14.52 12.95 -5.01
C PHE A 75 -15.73 12.81 -5.96
N LEU A 76 -16.23 11.59 -6.16
CA LEU A 76 -17.37 11.27 -7.03
C LEU A 76 -18.37 10.36 -6.31
N GLU A 77 -18.37 10.44 -4.98
CA GLU A 77 -19.06 9.52 -4.08
C GLU A 77 -19.92 10.35 -3.11
N LEU A 78 -21.15 9.91 -2.84
CA LEU A 78 -22.02 10.61 -1.88
C LEU A 78 -21.53 10.41 -0.44
N ARG A 79 -21.88 11.32 0.48
CA ARG A 79 -21.45 11.26 1.89
C ARG A 79 -21.82 9.94 2.57
N GLU A 80 -22.99 9.37 2.28
CA GLU A 80 -23.43 8.05 2.76
C GLU A 80 -22.47 6.89 2.40
N ASN A 81 -21.62 7.07 1.39
CA ASN A 81 -20.58 6.12 0.97
C ASN A 81 -19.30 6.19 1.83
N GLY A 82 -19.28 7.06 2.84
CA GLY A 82 -18.23 7.14 3.84
C GLY A 82 -18.57 6.43 5.15
N GLY A 83 -17.89 6.88 6.20
CA GLY A 83 -18.11 6.42 7.56
C GLY A 83 -17.21 7.12 8.58
N GLU A 84 -17.06 6.51 9.74
CA GLU A 84 -16.25 7.00 10.86
C GLU A 84 -15.07 6.04 11.12
N MET A 85 -13.95 6.56 11.63
CA MET A 85 -12.75 5.75 11.93
C MET A 85 -12.13 6.09 13.28
N GLY A 86 -12.28 5.18 14.23
CA GLY A 86 -11.53 5.17 15.48
C GLY A 86 -10.24 4.34 15.39
N SER A 87 -9.17 4.77 16.06
CA SER A 87 -8.05 3.88 16.42
C SER A 87 -7.36 4.29 17.71
N THR A 88 -7.06 3.31 18.56
CA THR A 88 -6.28 3.49 19.78
C THR A 88 -4.97 2.70 19.68
N GLY A 89 -4.07 2.87 20.63
CA GLY A 89 -2.91 2.01 20.75
C GLY A 89 -1.90 2.49 21.77
N GLY A 90 -0.88 1.67 21.96
CA GLY A 90 0.20 1.95 22.87
C GLY A 90 1.12 0.76 23.04
N GLY A 91 2.21 0.99 23.75
CA GLY A 91 3.19 -0.06 23.96
C GLY A 91 4.32 0.39 24.86
N ALA A 92 4.90 -0.59 25.54
CA ALA A 92 6.00 -0.42 26.47
C ALA A 92 7.24 -1.14 25.94
N VAL A 93 8.40 -0.52 26.11
CA VAL A 93 9.72 -1.13 25.84
C VAL A 93 10.57 -1.00 27.08
N LEU A 94 10.90 -2.14 27.68
CA LEU A 94 11.93 -2.28 28.70
C LEU A 94 13.27 -2.60 28.01
N SER A 95 14.35 -2.01 28.48
CA SER A 95 15.71 -2.32 28.03
C SER A 95 16.67 -2.28 29.21
N LEU A 96 17.44 -3.35 29.41
CA LEU A 96 18.45 -3.48 30.45
C LEU A 96 19.82 -3.69 29.79
N SER A 97 20.67 -2.68 29.89
CA SER A 97 22.06 -2.72 29.42
C SER A 97 22.98 -3.04 30.61
N SER A 98 23.73 -4.14 30.52
CA SER A 98 24.49 -4.74 31.62
C SER A 98 25.97 -4.98 31.26
N ARG A 99 26.89 -4.66 32.17
CA ARG A 99 28.32 -5.00 32.08
C ARG A 99 28.69 -6.04 33.14
N LEU A 100 28.97 -7.26 32.71
CA LEU A 100 29.26 -8.39 33.59
C LEU A 100 30.78 -8.63 33.61
N GLY A 101 31.41 -8.30 34.74
CA GLY A 101 32.87 -8.28 34.85
C GLY A 101 33.50 -7.21 33.93
N GLY A 102 34.69 -7.50 33.39
CA GLY A 102 35.41 -6.60 32.49
C GLY A 102 35.22 -6.87 31.00
N SER A 103 34.67 -8.03 30.62
CA SER A 103 34.70 -8.56 29.24
C SER A 103 33.34 -8.93 28.66
N TRP A 104 32.25 -8.90 29.43
CA TRP A 104 30.92 -9.26 28.93
C TRP A 104 29.97 -8.05 28.96
N VAL A 105 29.21 -7.88 27.88
CA VAL A 105 28.14 -6.89 27.76
C VAL A 105 26.87 -7.62 27.38
N ASN A 106 25.79 -7.41 28.13
CA ASN A 106 24.48 -7.99 27.90
C ASN A 106 23.47 -6.87 27.63
N GLU A 107 22.59 -7.07 26.64
CA GLU A 107 21.53 -6.15 26.25
C GLU A 107 20.19 -6.90 26.16
N LEU A 108 19.45 -6.91 27.27
CA LEU A 108 18.12 -7.51 27.36
C LEU A 108 17.05 -6.49 26.96
N ARG A 109 16.05 -6.89 26.16
CA ARG A 109 14.91 -6.06 25.77
C ARG A 109 13.62 -6.87 25.78
N ALA A 110 12.58 -6.28 26.36
CA ALA A 110 11.22 -6.78 26.28
C ALA A 110 10.33 -5.65 25.79
N SER A 111 9.51 -5.90 24.77
CA SER A 111 8.52 -4.95 24.29
C SER A 111 7.15 -5.59 24.11
N TRP A 112 6.13 -4.84 24.49
CA TRP A 112 4.73 -5.17 24.28
C TRP A 112 4.09 -4.04 23.46
N LEU A 113 3.31 -4.41 22.45
CA LEU A 113 2.60 -3.50 21.56
C LEU A 113 1.15 -3.95 21.40
N GLU A 114 0.25 -2.98 21.53
CA GLU A 114 -1.18 -3.07 21.24
C GLU A 114 -1.63 -1.82 20.46
N ASN A 115 -2.71 -1.98 19.72
CA ASN A 115 -3.41 -1.02 18.89
C ASN A 115 -4.90 -1.42 18.96
N ASP A 116 -5.81 -0.66 18.43
CA ASP A 116 -7.10 -1.17 17.96
C ASP A 116 -7.52 -0.25 16.82
N ARG A 117 -8.19 -0.81 15.81
CA ARG A 117 -8.79 0.00 14.75
C ARG A 117 -10.19 -0.51 14.47
N ASP A 118 -11.11 0.43 14.44
CA ASP A 118 -12.51 0.23 14.13
C ASP A 118 -12.92 1.22 13.03
N VAL A 119 -13.74 0.77 12.08
CA VAL A 119 -14.24 1.62 10.99
C VAL A 119 -15.67 1.18 10.67
N GLN A 120 -16.63 2.09 10.87
CA GLN A 120 -18.07 1.85 10.67
C GLN A 120 -18.58 2.65 9.46
N PRO A 121 -19.51 2.12 8.65
CA PRO A 121 -20.15 2.88 7.58
C PRO A 121 -21.19 3.86 8.16
N TYR A 122 -21.47 4.96 7.46
CA TYR A 122 -22.63 5.79 7.79
C TYR A 122 -23.95 5.04 7.52
N GLU A 123 -24.03 4.37 6.37
CA GLU A 123 -25.23 3.63 5.94
C GLU A 123 -24.91 2.13 5.77
N PRO A 124 -25.51 1.22 6.56
CA PRO A 124 -25.29 -0.23 6.47
C PRO A 124 -26.11 -0.87 5.34
N ILE A 125 -26.04 -0.30 4.14
CA ILE A 125 -26.82 -0.66 2.93
C ILE A 125 -25.88 -0.92 1.73
N PRO A 126 -26.36 -1.48 0.61
CA PRO A 126 -25.48 -1.83 -0.52
C PRO A 126 -24.77 -0.62 -1.15
N GLU A 127 -23.55 -0.82 -1.64
CA GLU A 127 -22.81 0.13 -2.48
C GLU A 127 -23.42 0.16 -3.89
N GLY A 128 -23.78 1.33 -4.40
CA GLY A 128 -24.22 1.54 -5.77
C GLY A 128 -23.13 2.18 -6.61
N ARG A 129 -22.48 1.41 -7.50
CA ARG A 129 -21.38 1.90 -8.36
C ARG A 129 -21.83 2.09 -9.80
N VAL A 130 -21.79 3.32 -10.30
CA VAL A 130 -22.24 3.65 -11.66
C VAL A 130 -21.06 4.05 -12.52
N ARG A 131 -20.75 3.25 -13.56
CA ARG A 131 -19.76 3.62 -14.57
C ARG A 131 -20.36 4.64 -15.52
N VAL A 132 -19.72 5.80 -15.63
CA VAL A 132 -20.16 6.96 -16.40
C VAL A 132 -19.13 7.24 -17.49
N SER A 133 -19.53 7.13 -18.75
CA SER A 133 -18.73 7.58 -19.90
C SER A 133 -19.30 8.90 -20.40
N GLY A 134 -18.44 9.90 -20.62
CA GLY A 134 -18.82 11.19 -21.15
C GLY A 134 -17.68 11.85 -21.93
N GLU A 135 -18.05 12.70 -22.87
CA GLU A 135 -17.12 13.64 -23.49
C GLU A 135 -16.85 14.81 -22.53
N LEU A 136 -15.63 15.32 -22.51
CA LEU A 136 -15.25 16.47 -21.70
C LEU A 136 -15.17 17.74 -22.56
N GLU A 137 -15.03 18.90 -21.90
CA GLU A 137 -14.83 20.22 -22.51
C GLU A 137 -13.64 20.27 -23.50
N ASP A 138 -12.71 19.31 -23.43
CA ASP A 138 -11.55 19.17 -24.32
C ASP A 138 -11.75 18.17 -25.48
N GLY A 139 -12.98 17.68 -25.68
CA GLY A 139 -13.36 16.73 -26.73
C GLY A 139 -12.89 15.29 -26.51
N ARG A 140 -12.23 14.97 -25.39
CA ARG A 140 -11.80 13.60 -25.07
C ARG A 140 -12.87 12.86 -24.26
N ARG A 141 -12.98 11.55 -24.49
CA ARG A 141 -13.86 10.70 -23.67
C ARG A 141 -13.20 10.23 -22.39
N SER A 142 -13.93 10.34 -21.29
CA SER A 142 -13.51 9.94 -19.96
C SER A 142 -14.48 8.91 -19.40
N VAL A 143 -13.94 7.87 -18.75
CA VAL A 143 -14.72 6.84 -18.06
C VAL A 143 -14.48 6.94 -16.55
N SER A 144 -15.51 7.35 -15.82
CA SER A 144 -15.51 7.49 -14.36
C SER A 144 -16.45 6.50 -13.69
N THR A 145 -16.31 6.36 -12.37
CA THR A 145 -17.25 5.64 -11.52
C THR A 145 -17.76 6.62 -10.48
N PHE A 146 -19.07 6.73 -10.34
CA PHE A 146 -19.71 7.45 -9.23
C PHE A 146 -20.23 6.42 -8.22
N ALA A 147 -20.27 6.76 -6.93
CA ALA A 147 -20.72 5.85 -5.87
C ALA A 147 -21.76 6.49 -4.93
N PHE A 148 -22.63 5.67 -4.36
CA PHE A 148 -23.65 6.02 -3.38
C PHE A 148 -24.07 4.76 -2.58
N GLY A 149 -24.95 4.89 -1.59
CA GLY A 149 -25.19 3.85 -0.58
C GLY A 149 -23.94 3.60 0.27
N GLY A 150 -23.90 2.51 1.04
CA GLY A 150 -22.79 2.22 1.97
C GLY A 150 -21.47 1.81 1.31
N ASP A 151 -20.36 1.89 2.05
CA ASP A 151 -19.04 1.43 1.59
C ASP A 151 -18.90 -0.10 1.68
N ARG A 152 -18.69 -0.77 0.54
CA ARG A 152 -18.46 -2.23 0.44
C ARG A 152 -17.19 -2.75 1.14
N LEU A 153 -16.37 -1.91 1.78
CA LEU A 153 -15.21 -2.33 2.56
C LEU A 153 -15.41 -2.09 4.07
N LEU A 154 -16.62 -1.68 4.46
CA LEU A 154 -17.04 -1.44 5.84
C LEU A 154 -18.20 -2.37 6.26
N PRO A 155 -18.41 -2.60 7.56
CA PRO A 155 -17.48 -2.28 8.65
C PRO A 155 -16.23 -3.18 8.67
N SER A 156 -15.20 -2.78 9.42
CA SER A 156 -13.96 -3.55 9.58
C SER A 156 -13.27 -3.25 10.92
N THR A 157 -12.90 -4.29 11.67
CA THR A 157 -12.18 -4.17 12.95
C THR A 157 -10.89 -5.02 12.96
N THR A 158 -9.81 -4.55 13.60
CA THR A 158 -8.53 -5.30 13.67
C THR A 158 -7.82 -5.21 15.03
N ALA A 159 -7.40 -6.38 15.52
CA ALA A 159 -6.84 -6.77 16.82
C ALA A 159 -5.51 -7.58 16.70
N GLU A 160 -4.59 -7.49 17.68
CA GLU A 160 -3.20 -8.00 17.73
C GLU A 160 -2.58 -7.91 19.14
N ARG A 161 -1.74 -8.86 19.55
CA ARG A 161 -0.86 -8.58 20.70
C ARG A 161 0.53 -9.08 20.38
N THR A 162 1.42 -8.15 20.07
CA THR A 162 2.83 -8.43 19.81
C THR A 162 3.62 -8.31 21.11
N LEU A 163 4.25 -9.42 21.49
CA LEU A 163 5.21 -9.53 22.59
C LEU A 163 6.56 -9.96 21.99
N GLU A 164 7.56 -9.09 22.07
CA GLU A 164 8.93 -9.41 21.68
C GLU A 164 9.85 -9.41 22.91
N LEU A 165 10.64 -10.47 23.04
CA LEU A 165 11.73 -10.61 24.00
C LEU A 165 13.01 -10.90 23.22
N SER A 166 14.04 -10.10 23.41
CA SER A 166 15.37 -10.33 22.84
C SER A 166 16.46 -10.14 23.88
N ASP A 167 17.52 -10.94 23.75
CA ASP A 167 18.72 -10.82 24.58
C ASP A 167 19.95 -10.99 23.69
N GLU A 168 20.93 -10.10 23.83
CA GLU A 168 22.25 -10.28 23.22
C GLU A 168 23.36 -10.25 24.27
N LEU A 169 24.13 -11.32 24.33
CA LEU A 169 25.35 -11.44 25.11
C LEU A 169 26.58 -11.30 24.19
N SER A 170 27.33 -10.22 24.39
CA SER A 170 28.61 -9.95 23.72
C SER A 170 29.79 -10.27 24.63
N TRP A 171 30.71 -11.11 24.17
CA TRP A 171 31.99 -11.38 24.82
C TRP A 171 33.13 -10.68 24.09
N LEU A 172 33.86 -9.82 24.81
CA LEU A 172 35.02 -9.08 24.34
C LEU A 172 36.29 -9.90 24.63
N LEU A 173 36.88 -10.46 23.57
CA LEU A 173 38.09 -11.27 23.62
C LEU A 173 39.27 -10.43 23.15
N GLY A 174 39.79 -9.64 24.10
CA GLY A 174 40.76 -8.57 23.84
C GLY A 174 40.19 -7.50 22.90
N ASP A 175 41.07 -6.82 22.16
CA ASP A 175 40.68 -5.84 21.13
C ASP A 175 40.30 -6.49 19.78
N ALA A 176 40.54 -7.80 19.63
CA ALA A 176 40.52 -8.50 18.36
C ALA A 176 39.17 -9.16 18.04
N HIS A 177 38.47 -9.75 19.01
CA HIS A 177 37.22 -10.49 18.78
C HIS A 177 36.08 -9.95 19.63
N ARG A 178 34.87 -9.93 19.05
CA ARG A 178 33.62 -9.69 19.78
C ARG A 178 32.62 -10.75 19.36
N LEU A 179 32.64 -11.86 20.09
CA LEU A 179 31.64 -12.91 19.95
C LEU A 179 30.28 -12.37 20.42
N LYS A 180 29.22 -12.74 19.72
CA LYS A 180 27.83 -12.37 19.98
C LYS A 180 26.99 -13.66 19.96
N LEU A 181 26.39 -14.00 21.08
CA LEU A 181 25.29 -14.95 21.18
C LEU A 181 24.02 -14.15 21.45
N GLY A 182 22.91 -14.48 20.79
CA GLY A 182 21.64 -13.82 21.09
C GLY A 182 20.41 -14.66 20.77
N GLY A 183 19.34 -14.37 21.49
CA GLY A 183 18.02 -14.99 21.35
C GLY A 183 16.95 -13.96 20.99
N LEU A 184 15.93 -14.39 20.26
CA LEU A 184 14.72 -13.64 19.96
C LEU A 184 13.51 -14.56 20.11
N LEU A 185 12.46 -14.03 20.76
CA LEU A 185 11.14 -14.62 20.85
C LEU A 185 10.13 -13.52 20.50
N HIS A 186 9.37 -13.69 19.43
CA HIS A 186 8.32 -12.77 19.00
C HIS A 186 7.02 -13.54 18.86
N HIS A 187 6.14 -13.41 19.86
CA HIS A 187 4.76 -13.87 19.78
C HIS A 187 3.87 -12.74 19.26
N SER A 188 2.96 -13.07 18.36
CA SER A 188 1.95 -12.13 17.88
C SER A 188 0.62 -12.87 17.68
N ARG A 189 -0.33 -12.59 18.57
CA ARG A 189 -1.76 -12.90 18.37
C ARG A 189 -2.36 -11.88 17.39
N PHE A 190 -3.47 -12.21 16.73
CA PHE A 190 -4.33 -11.26 16.02
C PHE A 190 -5.81 -11.68 16.07
N GLU A 191 -6.69 -10.74 15.77
CA GLU A 191 -8.11 -10.96 15.51
C GLU A 191 -8.56 -9.95 14.43
N GLN A 192 -9.17 -10.41 13.35
CA GLN A 192 -9.57 -9.56 12.23
C GLN A 192 -11.02 -9.85 11.88
N ARG A 193 -11.91 -8.86 12.10
CA ARG A 193 -13.32 -8.96 11.71
C ARG A 193 -13.54 -8.09 10.48
N THR A 194 -13.45 -8.68 9.30
CA THR A 194 -13.70 -7.98 8.03
C THR A 194 -15.04 -8.39 7.45
N THR A 195 -16.00 -7.45 7.48
CA THR A 195 -17.30 -7.60 6.83
C THR A 195 -17.33 -6.94 5.45
N ALA A 196 -16.20 -7.03 4.75
CA ALA A 196 -16.06 -6.54 3.38
C ALA A 196 -17.15 -7.14 2.48
N ASN A 197 -17.90 -6.27 1.82
CA ASN A 197 -19.02 -6.53 0.94
C ASN A 197 -20.21 -7.24 1.61
N ARG A 198 -20.37 -7.17 2.95
CA ARG A 198 -21.49 -7.79 3.68
C ARG A 198 -22.85 -7.20 3.33
N HIS A 199 -22.89 -5.91 2.99
CA HIS A 199 -24.09 -5.20 2.54
C HIS A 199 -24.27 -5.30 1.02
N GLY A 200 -23.23 -5.69 0.29
CA GLY A 200 -23.25 -5.95 -1.14
C GLY A 200 -22.91 -4.74 -2.01
N THR A 201 -22.58 -5.00 -3.28
CA THR A 201 -22.30 -4.00 -4.32
C THR A 201 -23.14 -4.29 -5.55
N PHE A 202 -23.91 -3.30 -6.01
CA PHE A 202 -24.46 -3.25 -7.36
C PHE A 202 -23.52 -2.47 -8.28
N THR A 203 -23.22 -2.99 -9.46
CA THR A 203 -22.43 -2.28 -10.49
C THR A 203 -23.26 -2.04 -11.74
N PHE A 204 -23.35 -0.80 -12.21
CA PHE A 204 -24.03 -0.39 -13.43
C PHE A 204 -23.00 0.03 -14.49
N ASN A 205 -23.22 -0.39 -15.74
CA ASN A 205 -22.26 -0.13 -16.83
C ASN A 205 -22.40 1.27 -17.46
N SER A 206 -23.53 1.94 -17.28
CA SER A 206 -23.86 3.28 -17.79
C SER A 206 -24.91 3.99 -16.91
N LEU A 207 -25.07 5.31 -17.06
CA LEU A 207 -26.19 6.06 -16.47
C LEU A 207 -27.57 5.55 -16.93
N THR A 208 -27.67 4.99 -18.14
CA THR A 208 -28.94 4.45 -18.67
C THR A 208 -29.26 3.06 -18.09
N ASP A 209 -28.25 2.24 -17.77
CA ASP A 209 -28.45 1.03 -16.96
C ASP A 209 -28.92 1.39 -15.54
N PHE A 210 -28.35 2.47 -14.97
CA PHE A 210 -28.65 2.97 -13.63
C PHE A 210 -30.09 3.53 -13.52
N GLU A 211 -30.50 4.39 -14.45
CA GLU A 211 -31.86 4.95 -14.57
C GLU A 211 -32.94 3.87 -14.75
N ARG A 212 -32.59 2.73 -15.36
CA ARG A 212 -33.50 1.61 -15.60
C ARG A 212 -33.49 0.54 -14.49
N ARG A 213 -32.74 0.75 -13.40
CA ARG A 213 -32.46 -0.26 -12.36
C ARG A 213 -31.83 -1.57 -12.90
N GLN A 214 -31.18 -1.52 -14.06
CA GLN A 214 -30.62 -2.68 -14.79
C GLN A 214 -29.13 -2.90 -14.51
N ALA A 215 -28.76 -3.17 -13.26
CA ALA A 215 -27.37 -3.46 -12.88
C ALA A 215 -26.74 -4.58 -13.75
N ALA A 216 -25.43 -4.50 -13.95
CA ALA A 216 -24.64 -5.45 -14.74
C ALA A 216 -24.16 -6.65 -13.91
N SER A 217 -23.91 -6.42 -12.62
CA SER A 217 -23.61 -7.44 -11.61
C SER A 217 -24.06 -7.00 -10.21
N TYR A 218 -24.37 -7.97 -9.37
CA TYR A 218 -24.47 -7.82 -7.91
C TYR A 218 -23.48 -8.76 -7.23
N SER A 219 -22.90 -8.38 -6.10
CA SER A 219 -22.02 -9.27 -5.32
C SER A 219 -22.13 -8.97 -3.84
N ARG A 220 -22.00 -9.97 -2.97
CA ARG A 220 -22.12 -9.84 -1.50
C ARG A 220 -21.36 -10.95 -0.77
N ALA A 221 -20.74 -10.62 0.37
CA ALA A 221 -20.27 -11.63 1.33
C ALA A 221 -21.42 -12.00 2.29
N LEU A 222 -21.79 -13.29 2.36
CA LEU A 222 -22.97 -13.72 3.12
C LEU A 222 -22.65 -14.07 4.58
N ALA A 223 -21.41 -14.44 4.87
CA ALA A 223 -20.88 -14.64 6.22
C ALA A 223 -19.76 -13.63 6.51
N PRO A 224 -19.58 -13.18 7.77
CA PRO A 224 -18.44 -12.35 8.15
C PRO A 224 -17.14 -13.17 8.12
N ARG A 225 -16.01 -12.55 7.75
CA ARG A 225 -14.68 -13.08 8.04
C ARG A 225 -14.31 -12.69 9.46
N THR A 226 -13.91 -13.65 10.30
CA THR A 226 -13.58 -13.42 11.71
C THR A 226 -12.35 -14.21 12.14
N GLY A 227 -11.29 -14.14 11.34
CA GLY A 227 -10.01 -14.76 11.63
C GLY A 227 -9.38 -14.23 12.92
N VAL A 228 -9.58 -14.97 14.02
CA VAL A 228 -8.66 -14.98 15.16
C VAL A 228 -7.44 -15.82 14.77
N GLY A 229 -6.30 -15.57 15.40
CA GLY A 229 -5.15 -16.45 15.28
C GLY A 229 -3.93 -15.95 16.03
N GLY A 230 -2.81 -16.62 15.81
CA GLY A 230 -1.53 -16.19 16.35
C GLY A 230 -0.38 -17.03 15.84
N GLY A 231 0.83 -16.58 16.12
CA GLY A 231 2.02 -17.40 15.93
C GLY A 231 3.25 -16.88 16.65
N LEU A 232 4.21 -17.80 16.78
CA LEU A 232 5.49 -17.58 17.42
C LEU A 232 6.60 -17.64 16.38
N ASN A 233 7.42 -16.59 16.34
CA ASN A 233 8.70 -16.59 15.65
C ASN A 233 9.80 -16.62 16.71
N ALA A 234 10.70 -17.60 16.64
CA ALA A 234 11.83 -17.74 17.54
C ALA A 234 13.13 -17.76 16.74
N ALA A 235 14.21 -17.22 17.30
CA ALA A 235 15.53 -17.31 16.67
C ALA A 235 16.66 -17.35 17.69
N VAL A 236 17.74 -18.03 17.32
CA VAL A 236 19.03 -18.01 18.01
C VAL A 236 20.11 -17.65 16.99
N TYR A 237 21.05 -16.79 17.37
CA TYR A 237 22.13 -16.39 16.48
C TYR A 237 23.49 -16.37 17.18
N LEU A 238 24.52 -16.78 16.44
CA LEU A 238 25.92 -16.72 16.83
C LEU A 238 26.71 -15.96 15.76
N GLY A 239 27.60 -15.06 16.18
CA GLY A 239 28.52 -14.39 15.27
C GLY A 239 29.70 -13.76 15.96
N ASP A 240 30.61 -13.20 15.16
CA ASP A 240 31.81 -12.50 15.62
C ASP A 240 32.02 -11.21 14.81
N SER A 241 32.65 -10.23 15.43
CA SER A 241 33.18 -9.03 14.81
C SER A 241 34.70 -8.97 15.02
N TRP A 242 35.40 -9.75 14.20
CA TRP A 242 36.85 -9.95 14.25
C TRP A 242 37.64 -8.78 13.64
N ARG A 243 38.78 -8.44 14.22
CA ARG A 243 39.77 -7.47 13.72
C ARG A 243 41.13 -8.15 13.52
N PRO A 244 41.31 -8.94 12.44
CA PRO A 244 42.59 -9.60 12.14
C PRO A 244 43.74 -8.62 11.90
N ALA A 245 43.46 -7.36 11.57
CA ALA A 245 44.48 -6.31 11.44
C ALA A 245 43.89 -4.92 11.77
N PRO A 246 44.70 -3.92 12.17
CA PRO A 246 44.22 -2.56 12.50
C PRO A 246 43.49 -1.81 11.36
N ARG A 247 43.50 -2.35 10.13
CA ARG A 247 42.80 -1.82 8.96
C ARG A 247 41.62 -2.67 8.50
N LEU A 248 41.47 -3.91 8.98
CA LEU A 248 40.47 -4.87 8.52
C LEU A 248 39.61 -5.34 9.69
N GLN A 249 38.31 -5.10 9.59
CA GLN A 249 37.30 -5.73 10.43
C GLN A 249 36.46 -6.66 9.57
N LEU A 250 36.27 -7.90 10.03
CA LEU A 250 35.36 -8.89 9.46
C LEU A 250 34.17 -9.04 10.40
N THR A 251 33.00 -9.39 9.87
CA THR A 251 31.80 -9.69 10.66
C THR A 251 31.10 -10.87 10.01
N TYR A 252 30.90 -11.94 10.76
CA TYR A 252 30.34 -13.18 10.24
C TYR A 252 29.46 -13.85 11.29
N GLY A 253 28.47 -14.62 10.86
CA GLY A 253 27.58 -15.32 11.77
C GLY A 253 26.50 -16.14 11.08
N LEU A 254 25.82 -16.94 11.89
CA LEU A 254 24.71 -17.80 11.50
C LEU A 254 23.51 -17.51 12.41
N ARG A 255 22.32 -17.47 11.82
CA ARG A 255 21.05 -17.28 12.54
C ARG A 255 20.11 -18.43 12.19
N LEU A 256 19.70 -19.18 13.20
CA LEU A 256 18.67 -20.21 13.14
C LEU A 256 17.35 -19.55 13.52
N GLU A 257 16.33 -19.65 12.67
CA GLU A 257 14.99 -19.09 12.89
C GLU A 257 13.94 -20.18 12.73
N SER A 258 12.85 -20.08 13.48
CA SER A 258 11.67 -20.95 13.34
C SER A 258 10.40 -20.15 13.45
N SER A 259 9.39 -20.56 12.67
CA SER A 259 8.03 -19.98 12.70
C SER A 259 7.03 -21.10 12.91
N ARG A 260 6.09 -20.89 13.85
CA ARG A 260 4.90 -21.72 14.05
C ARG A 260 3.68 -20.83 14.23
N PHE A 261 2.50 -21.39 13.97
CA PHE A 261 1.21 -20.75 14.23
C PHE A 261 0.48 -21.55 15.31
N ASP A 262 -0.34 -20.85 16.10
CA ASP A 262 -0.94 -21.42 17.32
C ASP A 262 -2.25 -22.17 17.05
N GLU A 263 -2.90 -21.90 15.91
CA GLU A 263 -4.20 -22.45 15.51
C GLU A 263 -4.10 -23.22 14.17
N ARG A 264 -5.06 -24.12 13.91
CA ARG A 264 -5.14 -24.90 12.66
C ARG A 264 -6.59 -25.04 12.18
N PRO A 265 -6.87 -24.96 10.86
CA PRO A 265 -8.21 -25.16 10.33
C PRO A 265 -8.65 -26.64 10.47
N PRO A 266 -9.96 -26.92 10.52
CA PRO A 266 -10.49 -28.27 10.44
C PRO A 266 -10.16 -28.92 9.08
N TYR A 267 -9.95 -30.24 9.09
CA TYR A 267 -9.75 -31.04 7.88
C TYR A 267 -11.05 -31.24 7.11
N ASN A 268 -11.09 -30.83 5.84
CA ASN A 268 -12.23 -30.99 4.95
C ASN A 268 -11.98 -32.08 3.89
N THR A 269 -12.56 -33.26 4.12
CA THR A 269 -12.45 -34.42 3.20
C THR A 269 -13.05 -34.16 1.81
N VAL A 270 -14.03 -33.26 1.70
CA VAL A 270 -14.67 -32.93 0.42
C VAL A 270 -13.75 -32.07 -0.45
N VAL A 271 -12.97 -31.17 0.16
CA VAL A 271 -11.92 -30.40 -0.52
C VAL A 271 -10.76 -31.31 -0.94
N ASP A 272 -10.30 -32.18 -0.03
CA ASP A 272 -9.17 -33.08 -0.32
C ASP A 272 -9.50 -34.08 -1.44
N SER A 273 -10.70 -34.67 -1.43
CA SER A 273 -11.15 -35.57 -2.50
C SER A 273 -11.47 -34.88 -3.83
N ALA A 274 -11.84 -33.59 -3.84
CA ALA A 274 -12.12 -32.85 -5.07
C ALA A 274 -10.87 -32.22 -5.71
N PHE A 275 -9.87 -31.82 -4.90
CA PHE A 275 -8.74 -30.99 -5.36
C PHE A 275 -7.35 -31.53 -4.98
N GLY A 276 -7.25 -32.58 -4.15
CA GLY A 276 -5.97 -33.14 -3.68
C GLY A 276 -5.21 -32.25 -2.70
N VAL A 277 -5.90 -31.37 -1.97
CA VAL A 277 -5.30 -30.41 -1.03
C VAL A 277 -5.97 -30.43 0.34
N ARG A 278 -5.16 -30.27 1.39
CA ARG A 278 -5.58 -30.35 2.79
C ARG A 278 -5.74 -28.97 3.43
N THR A 279 -6.90 -28.72 4.02
CA THR A 279 -7.21 -27.50 4.78
C THR A 279 -6.51 -27.43 6.14
N ASP A 280 -6.23 -28.57 6.77
CA ASP A 280 -5.61 -28.64 8.11
C ASP A 280 -4.07 -28.48 8.11
N ARG A 281 -3.46 -28.34 6.93
CA ARG A 281 -2.03 -28.06 6.80
C ARG A 281 -1.74 -26.58 7.04
N ILE A 282 -1.16 -26.29 8.21
CA ILE A 282 -0.52 -25.00 8.49
C ILE A 282 1.01 -25.16 8.48
N PRO A 283 1.74 -24.32 7.71
CA PRO A 283 3.20 -24.33 7.63
C PRO A 283 3.89 -24.17 8.99
N ALA A 284 4.98 -24.91 9.17
CA ALA A 284 5.95 -24.73 10.24
C ALA A 284 7.35 -24.94 9.66
N GLU A 285 8.27 -24.04 9.98
CA GLU A 285 9.59 -23.96 9.33
C GLU A 285 10.69 -23.83 10.38
N VAL A 286 11.87 -24.40 10.08
CA VAL A 286 13.13 -24.14 10.75
C VAL A 286 14.17 -23.88 9.67
N HIS A 287 14.83 -22.72 9.69
CA HIS A 287 15.73 -22.30 8.61
C HIS A 287 16.99 -21.59 9.13
N THR A 288 18.09 -21.70 8.39
CA THR A 288 19.39 -21.12 8.75
C THR A 288 19.85 -20.07 7.74
N SER A 289 19.95 -18.81 8.17
CA SER A 289 20.43 -17.70 7.34
C SER A 289 21.87 -17.30 7.71
N PRO A 290 22.87 -17.56 6.84
CA PRO A 290 24.25 -17.13 7.04
C PRO A 290 24.46 -15.66 6.64
N ARG A 291 25.42 -14.98 7.29
CA ARG A 291 25.80 -13.59 6.97
C ARG A 291 27.32 -13.39 7.10
N LEU A 292 27.90 -12.65 6.16
CA LEU A 292 29.31 -12.28 6.09
C LEU A 292 29.46 -10.83 5.62
N GLY A 293 30.39 -10.10 6.20
CA GLY A 293 30.73 -8.73 5.80
C GLY A 293 32.12 -8.31 6.25
N PHE A 294 32.60 -7.20 5.69
CA PHE A 294 33.92 -6.65 5.97
C PHE A 294 33.94 -5.12 5.91
N THR A 295 34.96 -4.54 6.53
CA THR A 295 35.33 -3.13 6.42
C THR A 295 36.85 -3.02 6.40
N LEU A 296 37.39 -2.50 5.30
CA LEU A 296 38.81 -2.34 5.03
C LEU A 296 39.16 -0.86 4.86
N ARG A 297 40.03 -0.35 5.73
CA ARG A 297 40.58 1.02 5.66
C ARG A 297 41.84 1.04 4.79
N LEU A 298 41.79 1.74 3.68
CA LEU A 298 42.86 1.88 2.71
C LEU A 298 43.59 3.22 2.91
N GLY A 299 44.92 3.17 2.98
CA GLY A 299 45.78 4.36 3.14
C GLY A 299 46.46 4.51 4.52
N GLY A 300 47.16 5.63 4.69
CA GLY A 300 47.94 5.99 5.89
C GLY A 300 47.21 6.93 6.87
N ARG A 301 47.96 7.67 7.69
CA ARG A 301 47.43 8.73 8.57
C ARG A 301 46.95 9.90 7.70
N GLY A 302 45.63 10.06 7.58
CA GLY A 302 44.98 11.08 6.77
C GLY A 302 43.49 10.78 6.59
N ALA A 303 42.83 11.43 5.63
CA ALA A 303 41.46 11.10 5.26
C ALA A 303 41.40 9.68 4.65
N ALA A 304 40.82 8.74 5.40
CA ALA A 304 40.87 7.32 5.05
C ALA A 304 39.92 6.99 3.89
N ARG A 305 40.42 6.23 2.91
CA ARG A 305 39.57 5.50 1.96
C ARG A 305 39.01 4.28 2.68
N ILE A 306 37.74 3.93 2.46
CA ILE A 306 37.09 2.81 3.14
C ILE A 306 36.34 1.97 2.10
N LEU A 307 36.71 0.71 2.00
CA LEU A 307 35.94 -0.31 1.28
C LEU A 307 35.12 -1.10 2.30
N ARG A 308 33.82 -1.22 2.10
CA ARG A 308 32.92 -2.05 2.89
C ARG A 308 32.15 -2.97 1.96
N GLY A 309 31.75 -4.13 2.45
CA GLY A 309 30.85 -4.99 1.69
C GLY A 309 30.40 -6.18 2.50
N GLY A 310 29.50 -6.96 1.93
CA GLY A 310 29.01 -8.18 2.56
C GLY A 310 27.99 -8.90 1.71
N VAL A 311 27.66 -10.11 2.13
CA VAL A 311 26.61 -10.97 1.58
C VAL A 311 25.92 -11.70 2.72
N GLY A 312 24.60 -11.84 2.65
CA GLY A 312 23.88 -12.64 3.62
C GLY A 312 22.44 -12.90 3.22
N GLU A 313 21.85 -13.88 3.88
CA GLU A 313 20.44 -14.18 3.74
C GLU A 313 19.62 -13.51 4.85
N PHE A 314 18.44 -13.02 4.45
CA PHE A 314 17.49 -12.32 5.30
C PHE A 314 16.10 -12.91 5.06
N ARG A 315 15.69 -13.81 5.95
CA ARG A 315 14.34 -14.37 6.05
C ARG A 315 13.38 -13.29 6.59
N GLY A 316 12.20 -13.21 5.99
CA GLY A 316 11.07 -12.40 6.44
C GLY A 316 10.08 -13.22 7.27
N ARG A 317 8.89 -12.66 7.48
CA ARG A 317 7.75 -13.37 8.08
C ARG A 317 6.61 -13.40 7.07
N ALA A 318 5.94 -14.54 6.93
CA ALA A 318 4.73 -14.62 6.13
C ALA A 318 3.60 -13.79 6.80
N PRO A 319 2.76 -13.04 6.06
CA PRO A 319 1.71 -12.21 6.65
C PRO A 319 0.64 -13.06 7.36
N PHE A 320 0.36 -12.75 8.63
CA PHE A 320 -0.61 -13.46 9.46
C PHE A 320 -2.02 -13.53 8.84
N SER A 321 -2.44 -12.52 8.08
CA SER A 321 -3.73 -12.49 7.40
C SER A 321 -3.92 -13.59 6.33
N LEU A 322 -2.82 -14.18 5.81
CA LEU A 322 -2.91 -15.36 4.93
C LEU A 322 -3.31 -16.62 5.71
N PHE A 323 -2.91 -16.73 6.97
CA PHE A 323 -3.27 -17.83 7.87
C PHE A 323 -4.67 -17.62 8.44
N ALA A 324 -5.04 -16.37 8.73
CA ALA A 324 -6.42 -15.97 9.02
C ALA A 324 -7.38 -16.41 7.89
N ALA A 325 -7.00 -16.16 6.63
CA ALA A 325 -7.78 -16.59 5.47
C ALA A 325 -7.92 -18.13 5.38
N ALA A 326 -6.91 -18.92 5.76
CA ALA A 326 -7.01 -20.38 5.80
C ALA A 326 -7.91 -20.90 6.93
N LEU A 327 -8.04 -20.16 8.04
CA LEU A 327 -8.94 -20.48 9.15
C LEU A 327 -10.41 -20.15 8.79
N ASP A 328 -10.66 -19.01 8.15
CA ASP A 328 -12.00 -18.59 7.69
C ASP A 328 -12.49 -19.37 6.44
N GLN A 329 -11.58 -19.68 5.50
CA GLN A 329 -11.89 -20.28 4.20
C GLN A 329 -11.56 -21.79 4.18
N THR A 330 -12.38 -22.57 4.86
CA THR A 330 -12.24 -24.03 4.99
C THR A 330 -13.06 -24.84 3.98
N GLY A 331 -13.86 -24.18 3.13
CA GLY A 331 -14.87 -24.86 2.30
C GLY A 331 -16.01 -25.51 3.08
N ALA A 332 -16.18 -25.20 4.37
CA ALA A 332 -17.27 -25.72 5.20
C ALA A 332 -18.61 -25.06 4.84
N VAL A 333 -19.72 -25.80 5.03
CA VAL A 333 -21.07 -25.25 4.90
C VAL A 333 -21.30 -24.21 6.00
N GLY A 334 -21.63 -22.98 5.62
CA GLY A 334 -21.71 -21.85 6.54
C GLY A 334 -20.38 -21.10 6.79
N GLY A 335 -19.27 -21.57 6.20
CA GLY A 335 -18.02 -20.80 6.13
C GLY A 335 -18.11 -19.60 5.18
N GLU A 336 -17.01 -18.87 5.00
CA GLU A 336 -17.03 -17.64 4.21
C GLU A 336 -17.40 -17.89 2.73
N SER A 337 -18.54 -17.32 2.33
CA SER A 337 -19.13 -17.51 1.01
C SER A 337 -19.48 -16.17 0.36
N GLN A 338 -19.21 -16.09 -0.95
CA GLN A 338 -19.51 -14.94 -1.78
C GLN A 338 -20.65 -15.26 -2.75
N LEU A 339 -21.68 -14.42 -2.73
CA LEU A 339 -22.69 -14.35 -3.79
C LEU A 339 -22.15 -13.48 -4.93
N THR A 340 -22.32 -13.89 -6.18
CA THR A 340 -21.98 -13.06 -7.35
C THR A 340 -22.95 -13.34 -8.50
N CYS A 341 -23.85 -12.39 -8.73
CA CYS A 341 -24.91 -12.46 -9.73
C CYS A 341 -24.52 -11.66 -10.98
N VAL A 342 -24.79 -12.19 -12.17
CA VAL A 342 -24.59 -11.51 -13.47
C VAL A 342 -25.77 -11.77 -14.40
N GLY A 343 -25.96 -10.89 -15.40
CA GLY A 343 -27.01 -11.05 -16.41
C GLY A 343 -28.42 -11.08 -15.80
N GLY A 344 -29.25 -12.05 -16.21
CA GLY A 344 -30.62 -12.21 -15.71
C GLY A 344 -30.72 -12.66 -14.25
N GLY A 345 -29.61 -13.06 -13.62
CA GLY A 345 -29.58 -13.39 -12.19
C GLY A 345 -29.38 -12.20 -11.25
N VAL A 346 -29.15 -10.99 -11.78
CA VAL A 346 -28.95 -9.80 -10.94
C VAL A 346 -30.28 -9.36 -10.31
N PRO A 347 -30.40 -9.29 -8.97
CA PRO A 347 -31.61 -8.79 -8.32
C PRO A 347 -31.91 -7.34 -8.73
N THR A 348 -33.19 -6.96 -8.77
CA THR A 348 -33.59 -5.56 -8.93
C THR A 348 -33.20 -4.77 -7.67
N PRO A 349 -32.41 -3.68 -7.79
CA PRO A 349 -31.98 -2.90 -6.64
C PRO A 349 -33.09 -1.96 -6.12
N ASP A 350 -33.22 -1.87 -4.80
CA ASP A 350 -34.15 -0.96 -4.12
C ASP A 350 -33.56 -0.41 -2.79
N TRP A 351 -32.90 0.75 -2.86
CA TRP A 351 -32.28 1.39 -1.69
C TRP A 351 -33.29 1.95 -0.68
N THR A 352 -34.56 2.17 -1.07
CA THR A 352 -35.63 2.55 -0.14
C THR A 352 -35.98 1.38 0.77
N LEU A 353 -36.11 0.19 0.19
CA LEU A 353 -36.31 -1.04 0.94
C LEU A 353 -35.07 -1.40 1.79
N TYR A 354 -33.85 -1.27 1.26
CA TYR A 354 -32.64 -1.63 2.00
C TYR A 354 -32.36 -0.76 3.23
N ARG A 355 -32.80 0.52 3.27
CA ARG A 355 -32.72 1.37 4.48
C ARG A 355 -33.81 1.05 5.50
N SER A 356 -35.02 0.73 5.05
CA SER A 356 -36.17 0.45 5.93
C SER A 356 -36.17 -0.97 6.48
N ASP A 357 -35.62 -1.93 5.74
CA ASP A 357 -35.33 -3.30 6.18
C ASP A 357 -33.99 -3.79 5.60
N PRO A 358 -32.87 -3.71 6.35
CA PRO A 358 -31.59 -4.28 5.92
C PRO A 358 -31.56 -5.81 5.75
N ALA A 359 -32.58 -6.56 6.22
CA ALA A 359 -32.68 -7.99 5.97
C ALA A 359 -33.16 -8.30 4.53
N SER A 360 -33.86 -7.35 3.89
CA SER A 360 -34.28 -7.43 2.47
C SER A 360 -33.13 -7.39 1.46
N ILE A 361 -31.91 -7.00 1.89
CA ILE A 361 -30.71 -7.01 1.05
C ILE A 361 -30.52 -8.43 0.49
N PRO A 362 -30.40 -8.63 -0.85
CA PRO A 362 -30.44 -9.96 -1.44
C PRO A 362 -29.34 -10.91 -0.94
N SER A 363 -29.73 -12.10 -0.51
CA SER A 363 -28.85 -13.21 -0.11
C SER A 363 -28.72 -14.31 -1.18
N VAL A 364 -29.54 -14.23 -2.23
CA VAL A 364 -29.55 -15.12 -3.39
C VAL A 364 -29.68 -14.31 -4.68
N CYS A 365 -29.27 -14.89 -5.80
CA CYS A 365 -29.49 -14.30 -7.12
C CYS A 365 -30.93 -14.54 -7.62
N ALA A 366 -31.42 -13.69 -8.52
CA ALA A 366 -32.75 -13.79 -9.10
C ALA A 366 -32.91 -15.03 -10.00
N ALA A 367 -34.11 -15.61 -10.03
CA ALA A 367 -34.45 -16.70 -10.93
C ALA A 367 -34.61 -16.19 -12.38
N GLY A 368 -34.03 -16.88 -13.36
CA GLY A 368 -34.14 -16.55 -14.79
C GLY A 368 -32.82 -16.36 -15.56
N GLY A 369 -31.66 -16.52 -14.89
CA GLY A 369 -30.35 -16.53 -15.57
C GLY A 369 -30.12 -17.80 -16.42
N SER A 370 -29.39 -17.67 -17.53
CA SER A 370 -28.93 -18.81 -18.33
C SER A 370 -27.55 -19.30 -17.85
N GLY A 371 -27.48 -20.57 -17.45
CA GLY A 371 -26.24 -21.26 -17.06
C GLY A 371 -25.91 -21.15 -15.56
N VAL A 372 -26.29 -22.19 -14.80
CA VAL A 372 -26.03 -22.41 -13.35
C VAL A 372 -26.68 -21.36 -12.42
N PRO A 373 -27.40 -21.76 -11.35
CA PRO A 373 -27.82 -20.81 -10.32
C PRO A 373 -26.60 -20.27 -9.60
N ALA A 374 -26.37 -18.95 -9.69
CA ALA A 374 -25.36 -18.27 -8.90
C ALA A 374 -25.76 -18.28 -7.42
N GLY A 375 -25.19 -19.24 -6.68
CA GLY A 375 -25.49 -19.49 -5.27
C GLY A 375 -24.36 -19.06 -4.33
N SER A 376 -24.57 -19.31 -3.04
CA SER A 376 -23.55 -19.20 -2.00
C SER A 376 -22.49 -20.29 -2.20
N GLN A 377 -21.33 -19.93 -2.77
CA GLN A 377 -20.18 -20.82 -2.88
C GLN A 377 -19.16 -20.45 -1.78
N PRO A 378 -18.77 -21.39 -0.90
CA PRO A 378 -17.71 -21.16 0.07
C PRO A 378 -16.35 -21.14 -0.62
N ASN A 379 -15.49 -20.20 -0.22
CA ASN A 379 -14.11 -20.16 -0.67
C ASN A 379 -13.23 -21.12 0.15
N VAL A 380 -12.08 -21.49 -0.40
CA VAL A 380 -11.05 -22.27 0.28
C VAL A 380 -9.69 -21.58 0.13
N THR A 381 -8.93 -21.47 1.23
CA THR A 381 -7.50 -21.15 1.19
C THR A 381 -6.72 -22.28 1.89
N VAL A 382 -5.70 -22.80 1.23
CA VAL A 382 -4.81 -23.87 1.73
C VAL A 382 -3.35 -23.50 1.54
N PHE A 383 -2.46 -24.15 2.28
CA PHE A 383 -1.02 -24.06 2.05
C PHE A 383 -0.48 -25.31 1.35
N SER A 384 0.42 -25.07 0.39
CA SER A 384 1.27 -26.10 -0.21
C SER A 384 2.12 -26.86 0.84
N PRO A 385 2.57 -28.10 0.56
CA PRO A 385 3.38 -28.90 1.49
C PRO A 385 4.70 -28.23 1.92
N ASP A 386 5.23 -27.38 1.05
CA ASP A 386 6.58 -26.84 0.98
C ASP A 386 6.62 -25.31 1.21
N PHE A 387 5.52 -24.70 1.65
CA PHE A 387 5.45 -23.26 1.94
C PHE A 387 6.46 -22.83 3.03
N GLY A 388 7.53 -22.16 2.61
CA GLY A 388 8.46 -21.43 3.48
C GLY A 388 8.13 -19.93 3.58
N ALA A 389 8.68 -19.25 4.58
CA ALA A 389 8.64 -17.79 4.66
C ALA A 389 9.55 -17.14 3.58
N PRO A 390 9.23 -15.92 3.10
CA PRO A 390 10.00 -15.26 2.06
C PRO A 390 11.43 -15.01 2.49
N ARG A 391 12.40 -15.29 1.62
CA ARG A 391 13.83 -15.08 1.86
C ARG A 391 14.41 -14.09 0.87
N SER A 392 15.44 -13.35 1.29
CA SER A 392 16.18 -12.44 0.41
C SER A 392 17.68 -12.57 0.63
N TRP A 393 18.39 -12.96 -0.42
CA TRP A 393 19.85 -12.88 -0.49
C TRP A 393 20.24 -11.47 -0.86
N ARG A 394 21.05 -10.81 -0.03
CA ARG A 394 21.46 -9.43 -0.21
C ARG A 394 22.97 -9.34 -0.20
N GLY A 395 23.54 -8.70 -1.22
CA GLY A 395 24.95 -8.36 -1.32
C GLY A 395 25.13 -6.86 -1.51
N SER A 396 26.18 -6.28 -0.94
CA SER A 396 26.59 -4.91 -1.23
C SER A 396 28.11 -4.73 -1.23
N LEU A 397 28.57 -3.75 -2.01
CA LEU A 397 29.95 -3.31 -2.05
C LEU A 397 29.98 -1.77 -2.16
N SER A 398 30.59 -1.12 -1.18
CA SER A 398 30.57 0.32 -0.98
C SER A 398 32.00 0.85 -0.82
N PHE A 399 32.40 1.79 -1.69
CA PHE A 399 33.70 2.46 -1.65
C PHE A 399 33.52 3.95 -1.34
N GLN A 400 34.17 4.39 -0.26
CA GLN A 400 34.17 5.76 0.22
C GLN A 400 35.59 6.34 0.13
N THR A 401 35.74 7.52 -0.48
CA THR A 401 37.03 8.22 -0.61
C THR A 401 36.88 9.72 -0.32
N PRO A 402 37.87 10.39 0.29
CA PRO A 402 38.00 11.84 0.12
C PRO A 402 38.18 12.20 -1.37
N LEU A 403 37.74 13.40 -1.74
CA LEU A 403 38.02 14.03 -3.03
C LEU A 403 39.01 15.20 -2.85
N LEU A 404 38.54 16.29 -2.25
CA LEU A 404 39.25 17.56 -2.07
C LEU A 404 38.79 18.18 -0.75
N GLY A 405 39.67 18.79 0.05
CA GLY A 405 39.28 19.46 1.30
C GLY A 405 38.45 18.58 2.24
N LEU A 406 37.20 18.98 2.51
CA LEU A 406 36.22 18.22 3.31
C LEU A 406 35.19 17.46 2.47
N LEU A 407 35.40 17.34 1.16
CA LEU A 407 34.52 16.61 0.24
C LEU A 407 34.82 15.11 0.25
N GLN A 408 33.77 14.28 0.30
CA GLN A 408 33.86 12.82 0.20
C GLN A 408 32.95 12.32 -0.93
N ALA A 409 33.40 11.33 -1.69
CA ALA A 409 32.58 10.56 -2.61
C ALA A 409 32.28 9.17 -2.04
N ASN A 410 31.11 8.65 -2.38
CA ASN A 410 30.71 7.26 -2.16
C ASN A 410 30.20 6.65 -3.46
N VAL A 411 30.57 5.39 -3.73
CA VAL A 411 30.00 4.57 -4.79
C VAL A 411 29.61 3.24 -4.18
N GLU A 412 28.34 2.86 -4.29
CA GLU A 412 27.80 1.64 -3.72
C GLU A 412 26.97 0.86 -4.74
N GLY A 413 27.34 -0.41 -4.95
CA GLY A 413 26.54 -1.37 -5.69
C GLY A 413 25.80 -2.28 -4.71
N THR A 414 24.50 -2.49 -4.92
CA THR A 414 23.70 -3.45 -4.16
C THR A 414 23.03 -4.46 -5.09
N TYR A 415 22.90 -5.69 -4.59
CA TYR A 415 22.18 -6.78 -5.23
C TYR A 415 21.22 -7.41 -4.21
N THR A 416 19.98 -7.64 -4.61
CA THR A 416 18.99 -8.39 -3.82
C THR A 416 18.29 -9.40 -4.71
N ARG A 417 18.28 -10.66 -4.28
CA ARG A 417 17.56 -11.78 -4.90
C ARG A 417 16.53 -12.30 -3.91
N GLY A 418 15.26 -12.08 -4.18
CA GLY A 418 14.15 -12.66 -3.43
C GLY A 418 13.86 -14.08 -3.92
N VAL A 419 13.66 -15.01 -2.98
CA VAL A 419 13.30 -16.41 -3.19
C VAL A 419 12.30 -16.83 -2.11
N GLU A 420 11.56 -17.94 -2.31
CA GLU A 420 10.41 -18.33 -1.48
C GLU A 420 9.34 -17.23 -1.34
N LEU A 421 9.22 -16.34 -2.33
CA LEU A 421 8.15 -15.34 -2.28
C LEU A 421 6.82 -16.05 -2.55
N TYR A 422 5.82 -15.74 -1.73
CA TYR A 422 4.51 -16.40 -1.79
C TYR A 422 3.65 -15.83 -2.93
N GLY A 423 2.99 -16.72 -3.65
CA GLY A 423 1.86 -16.42 -4.53
C GLY A 423 0.68 -17.34 -4.22
N ALA A 424 -0.43 -17.16 -4.92
CA ALA A 424 -1.54 -18.11 -4.92
C ALA A 424 -1.84 -18.64 -6.32
N ARG A 425 -2.38 -19.86 -6.38
CA ARG A 425 -2.97 -20.49 -7.57
C ARG A 425 -4.39 -20.92 -7.26
N ASP A 426 -5.32 -20.78 -8.21
CA ASP A 426 -6.70 -21.24 -8.03
C ASP A 426 -6.85 -22.67 -8.57
N ARG A 427 -6.93 -23.63 -7.65
CA ARG A 427 -7.12 -25.06 -7.95
C ARG A 427 -8.50 -25.37 -8.54
N ASN A 428 -9.50 -24.49 -8.36
CA ASN A 428 -10.84 -24.69 -8.91
C ASN A 428 -11.03 -24.05 -10.29
N LEU A 429 -10.10 -23.26 -10.83
CA LEU A 429 -10.19 -22.78 -12.22
C LEU A 429 -10.05 -23.97 -13.19
N VAL A 430 -10.95 -24.11 -14.17
CA VAL A 430 -10.84 -25.17 -15.20
C VAL A 430 -9.50 -25.09 -15.93
N ALA A 431 -8.86 -26.25 -16.16
CA ALA A 431 -7.48 -26.30 -16.65
C ALA A 431 -7.34 -25.79 -18.10
N GLU A 432 -8.23 -26.25 -18.98
CA GLU A 432 -8.21 -25.91 -20.40
C GLU A 432 -9.11 -24.69 -20.67
N PRO A 433 -8.64 -23.71 -21.46
CA PRO A 433 -9.48 -22.64 -21.97
C PRO A 433 -10.66 -23.17 -22.79
N ARG A 434 -11.82 -22.53 -22.64
CA ARG A 434 -13.07 -22.85 -23.37
C ARG A 434 -13.21 -22.07 -24.67
N LEU A 435 -12.62 -20.88 -24.72
CA LEU A 435 -12.67 -19.95 -25.83
C LEU A 435 -11.29 -19.31 -26.04
N PHE A 436 -10.97 -18.97 -27.28
CA PHE A 436 -9.80 -18.17 -27.63
C PHE A 436 -10.24 -16.92 -28.39
N LEU A 437 -9.88 -15.73 -27.89
CA LEU A 437 -10.22 -14.45 -28.50
C LEU A 437 -9.29 -14.18 -29.69
N ALA A 438 -9.69 -14.60 -30.89
CA ALA A 438 -8.88 -14.44 -32.11
C ALA A 438 -8.47 -12.97 -32.37
N ALA A 439 -9.39 -12.03 -32.12
CA ALA A 439 -9.14 -10.58 -32.25
C ALA A 439 -8.12 -10.03 -31.24
N GLU A 440 -7.76 -10.79 -30.20
CA GLU A 440 -6.75 -10.44 -29.18
C GLU A 440 -5.50 -11.34 -29.25
N GLY A 441 -5.19 -11.88 -30.43
CA GLY A 441 -4.03 -12.76 -30.62
C GLY A 441 -4.21 -14.13 -29.97
N ASN A 442 -5.44 -14.65 -29.95
CA ASN A 442 -5.84 -15.89 -29.29
C ASN A 442 -5.66 -15.88 -27.76
N ARG A 443 -6.09 -14.81 -27.06
CA ARG A 443 -6.16 -14.81 -25.59
C ARG A 443 -7.07 -15.96 -25.12
N PRO A 444 -6.64 -16.83 -24.19
CA PRO A 444 -7.51 -17.84 -23.60
C PRO A 444 -8.58 -17.23 -22.69
N VAL A 445 -9.76 -17.83 -22.69
CA VAL A 445 -10.90 -17.53 -21.81
C VAL A 445 -11.45 -18.85 -21.27
N TYR A 446 -11.64 -18.93 -19.96
CA TYR A 446 -12.03 -20.14 -19.21
C TYR A 446 -13.54 -20.39 -19.16
N ALA A 447 -14.32 -19.60 -19.93
CA ALA A 447 -15.77 -19.67 -20.04
C ALA A 447 -16.23 -19.87 -21.48
N ASP A 448 -17.24 -20.71 -21.69
CA ASP A 448 -17.94 -20.84 -22.97
C ASP A 448 -18.73 -19.58 -23.31
N THR A 449 -18.96 -19.31 -24.60
CA THR A 449 -19.68 -18.11 -25.08
C THR A 449 -21.10 -17.95 -24.50
N GLY A 450 -21.73 -19.05 -24.11
CA GLY A 450 -23.02 -19.07 -23.41
C GLY A 450 -22.97 -18.54 -21.98
N ALA A 451 -21.84 -18.67 -21.28
CA ALA A 451 -21.61 -18.21 -19.91
C ALA A 451 -21.16 -16.73 -19.82
N ILE A 452 -20.95 -16.06 -20.96
CA ILE A 452 -20.65 -14.62 -21.02
C ILE A 452 -21.94 -13.86 -21.37
N VAL A 453 -22.24 -12.81 -20.59
CA VAL A 453 -23.48 -12.02 -20.70
C VAL A 453 -23.36 -10.99 -21.84
N PRO A 454 -24.15 -11.09 -22.94
CA PRO A 454 -23.93 -10.26 -24.13
C PRO A 454 -24.06 -8.75 -23.92
N ARG A 455 -24.98 -8.30 -23.04
CA ARG A 455 -25.19 -6.87 -22.71
C ARG A 455 -24.00 -6.25 -21.96
N THR A 456 -23.23 -7.03 -21.19
CA THR A 456 -22.30 -6.46 -20.20
C THR A 456 -20.86 -6.91 -20.35
N GLY A 457 -20.62 -8.07 -20.96
CA GLY A 457 -19.32 -8.74 -20.95
C GLY A 457 -19.01 -9.49 -19.64
N ASN A 458 -19.91 -9.48 -18.66
CA ASN A 458 -19.65 -10.18 -17.40
C ASN A 458 -19.73 -11.70 -17.60
N VAL A 459 -18.76 -12.43 -17.05
CA VAL A 459 -18.69 -13.90 -17.07
C VAL A 459 -19.43 -14.48 -15.86
N VAL A 460 -20.13 -15.60 -16.04
CA VAL A 460 -20.69 -16.39 -14.94
C VAL A 460 -19.57 -17.15 -14.23
N PHE A 461 -19.14 -16.66 -13.06
CA PHE A 461 -18.04 -17.22 -12.27
C PHE A 461 -18.14 -18.74 -12.03
N ALA A 462 -19.34 -19.23 -11.69
CA ALA A 462 -19.58 -20.66 -11.44
C ALA A 462 -19.34 -21.56 -12.67
N ALA A 463 -19.38 -21.01 -13.89
CA ALA A 463 -19.17 -21.77 -15.13
C ALA A 463 -17.67 -21.98 -15.45
N THR A 464 -16.75 -21.28 -14.78
CA THR A 464 -15.30 -21.45 -14.95
C THR A 464 -14.66 -22.31 -13.86
N ARG A 465 -15.49 -22.92 -13.00
CA ARG A 465 -15.08 -23.80 -11.90
C ARG A 465 -15.03 -25.27 -12.33
N ARG A 466 -14.10 -26.06 -11.76
CA ARG A 466 -14.06 -27.52 -11.90
C ARG A 466 -15.16 -28.19 -11.09
N ASP A 467 -15.38 -27.69 -9.88
CA ASP A 467 -16.45 -28.11 -8.98
C ASP A 467 -17.25 -26.89 -8.53
N ALA A 468 -18.51 -26.81 -9.00
CA ALA A 468 -19.42 -25.71 -8.71
C ALA A 468 -19.97 -25.72 -7.27
N ARG A 469 -19.58 -26.68 -6.42
CA ARG A 469 -19.84 -26.64 -4.96
C ARG A 469 -18.95 -25.62 -4.23
N PHE A 470 -17.83 -25.22 -4.82
CA PHE A 470 -16.82 -24.34 -4.22
C PHE A 470 -16.61 -23.08 -5.07
N GLY A 471 -16.13 -22.02 -4.42
CA GLY A 471 -15.76 -20.76 -5.08
C GLY A 471 -14.35 -20.82 -5.64
N HIS A 472 -13.49 -19.91 -5.20
CA HIS A 472 -12.05 -20.06 -5.40
C HIS A 472 -11.47 -21.12 -4.44
N VAL A 473 -10.46 -21.87 -4.90
CA VAL A 473 -9.67 -22.78 -4.05
C VAL A 473 -8.21 -22.38 -4.16
N TYR A 474 -7.82 -21.38 -3.37
CA TYR A 474 -6.49 -20.81 -3.42
C TYR A 474 -5.46 -21.68 -2.69
N GLU A 475 -4.49 -22.19 -3.43
CA GLU A 475 -3.27 -22.77 -2.86
C GLU A 475 -2.19 -21.69 -2.75
N LEU A 476 -1.77 -21.40 -1.52
CA LEU A 476 -0.64 -20.53 -1.23
C LEU A 476 0.68 -21.32 -1.35
N ALA A 477 1.59 -20.83 -2.20
CA ALA A 477 2.85 -21.50 -2.49
C ALA A 477 4.03 -20.52 -2.58
N SER A 478 5.12 -20.85 -1.87
CA SER A 478 6.38 -20.13 -1.87
C SER A 478 7.23 -20.63 -3.03
N HIS A 479 7.18 -19.90 -4.15
CA HIS A 479 7.82 -20.31 -5.40
C HIS A 479 8.12 -19.15 -6.35
N LEU A 480 7.82 -17.92 -5.92
CA LEU A 480 8.06 -16.71 -6.69
C LEU A 480 9.40 -16.09 -6.31
N GLU A 481 9.98 -15.38 -7.26
CA GLU A 481 11.29 -14.75 -7.13
C GLU A 481 11.25 -13.26 -7.49
N SER A 482 12.26 -12.53 -7.00
CA SER A 482 12.52 -11.15 -7.41
C SER A 482 14.02 -10.86 -7.54
N GLU A 483 14.36 -9.83 -8.30
CA GLU A 483 15.72 -9.37 -8.48
C GLU A 483 15.76 -7.85 -8.45
N ALA A 484 16.64 -7.26 -7.64
CA ALA A 484 16.94 -5.83 -7.64
C ALA A 484 18.46 -5.61 -7.70
N LYS A 485 18.88 -4.76 -8.64
CA LYS A 485 20.26 -4.30 -8.87
C LYS A 485 20.26 -2.79 -8.71
N GLN A 486 21.05 -2.24 -7.80
CA GLN A 486 21.17 -0.79 -7.63
C GLN A 486 22.63 -0.33 -7.70
N LEU A 487 22.83 0.87 -8.24
CA LEU A 487 24.10 1.59 -8.21
C LEU A 487 23.84 3.01 -7.71
N THR A 488 24.36 3.32 -6.53
CA THR A 488 24.29 4.64 -5.91
C THR A 488 25.65 5.32 -5.99
N VAL A 489 25.69 6.51 -6.59
CA VAL A 489 26.86 7.40 -6.63
C VAL A 489 26.50 8.67 -5.87
N GLY A 490 27.32 9.05 -4.89
CA GLY A 490 27.08 10.23 -4.07
C GLY A 490 28.34 11.02 -3.76
N VAL A 491 28.12 12.28 -3.41
CA VAL A 491 29.15 13.21 -2.93
C VAL A 491 28.58 13.99 -1.76
N SER A 492 29.30 14.04 -0.63
CA SER A 492 28.86 14.73 0.59
C SER A 492 30.02 15.38 1.33
N GLY A 493 29.77 16.46 2.05
CA GLY A 493 30.79 17.15 2.83
C GLY A 493 30.46 18.60 3.15
N VAL A 494 31.50 19.41 3.29
CA VAL A 494 31.41 20.86 3.54
C VAL A 494 32.27 21.62 2.53
N LEU A 495 31.67 22.55 1.80
CA LEU A 495 32.36 23.54 0.97
C LEU A 495 32.53 24.87 1.75
N PRO A 496 33.60 25.65 1.52
CA PRO A 496 33.63 27.05 1.92
C PRO A 496 32.46 27.82 1.27
N PRO A 497 31.78 28.76 1.96
CA PRO A 497 32.01 29.24 3.33
C PRO A 497 31.10 28.54 4.37
N ARG A 498 31.21 27.20 4.50
CA ARG A 498 30.37 26.32 5.34
C ARG A 498 29.00 25.99 4.73
N ILE A 499 29.00 25.66 3.45
CA ILE A 499 27.86 25.01 2.78
C ILE A 499 28.00 23.49 2.98
N LEU A 500 27.14 22.91 3.81
CA LEU A 500 26.87 21.48 3.85
C LEU A 500 26.18 21.07 2.56
N TYR A 501 26.59 19.93 2.00
CA TYR A 501 25.91 19.33 0.86
C TYR A 501 25.96 17.80 0.94
N GLN A 502 24.92 17.17 0.40
CA GLN A 502 24.83 15.74 0.17
C GLN A 502 24.02 15.53 -1.12
N LEU A 503 24.71 15.12 -2.18
CA LEU A 503 24.12 14.77 -3.47
C LEU A 503 24.23 13.26 -3.64
N ALA A 504 23.16 12.60 -4.06
CA ALA A 504 23.15 11.17 -4.34
C ALA A 504 22.25 10.85 -5.54
N TYR A 505 22.78 10.13 -6.51
CA TYR A 505 22.05 9.55 -7.63
C TYR A 505 22.03 8.03 -7.48
N THR A 506 20.87 7.41 -7.62
CA THR A 506 20.68 5.96 -7.61
C THR A 506 20.02 5.50 -8.91
N TYR A 507 20.69 4.61 -9.63
CA TYR A 507 20.10 3.81 -10.69
C TYR A 507 19.58 2.49 -10.11
N THR A 508 18.34 2.10 -10.44
CA THR A 508 17.75 0.82 -10.01
C THR A 508 17.21 0.05 -11.21
N HIS A 509 17.59 -1.23 -11.34
CA HIS A 509 16.82 -2.17 -12.15
C HIS A 509 16.21 -3.22 -11.23
N ALA A 510 14.88 -3.35 -11.24
CA ALA A 510 14.16 -4.31 -10.42
C ALA A 510 13.10 -5.07 -11.24
N ARG A 511 13.08 -6.39 -11.06
CA ARG A 511 12.17 -7.35 -11.70
C ARG A 511 11.59 -8.30 -10.67
N ASP A 512 10.42 -8.84 -10.95
CA ASP A 512 9.77 -9.86 -10.13
C ASP A 512 8.85 -10.75 -10.97
N GLN A 513 8.41 -11.88 -10.39
CA GLN A 513 7.30 -12.67 -10.92
C GLN A 513 5.94 -12.16 -10.43
N SER A 514 5.89 -11.55 -9.25
CA SER A 514 4.76 -10.79 -8.71
C SER A 514 5.29 -9.69 -7.78
N SER A 515 4.62 -8.52 -7.74
CA SER A 515 4.90 -7.45 -6.78
C SER A 515 4.06 -7.57 -5.49
N PHE A 516 3.37 -8.70 -5.28
CA PHE A 516 2.54 -8.98 -4.11
C PHE A 516 3.32 -8.89 -2.79
N SER A 517 2.82 -8.08 -1.85
CA SER A 517 3.44 -7.88 -0.53
C SER A 517 2.57 -8.39 0.62
N CYS A 518 1.25 -8.21 0.57
CA CYS A 518 0.31 -8.77 1.54
C CYS A 518 -1.10 -8.90 0.97
N CYS A 519 -1.87 -9.83 1.53
CA CYS A 519 -2.92 -9.52 2.51
C CYS A 519 -4.05 -10.57 2.45
N THR A 520 -4.47 -10.97 1.26
CA THR A 520 -5.42 -12.09 1.04
C THR A 520 -4.94 -12.99 -0.09
N ALA A 521 -5.42 -14.25 -0.13
CA ALA A 521 -5.07 -15.18 -1.19
C ALA A 521 -5.60 -14.74 -2.58
N GLN A 522 -6.78 -14.11 -2.63
CA GLN A 522 -7.30 -13.49 -3.86
C GLN A 522 -6.37 -12.39 -4.40
N GLN A 523 -5.81 -11.54 -3.53
CA GLN A 523 -4.83 -10.53 -3.95
C GLN A 523 -3.49 -11.17 -4.36
N ALA A 524 -3.10 -12.30 -3.76
CA ALA A 524 -1.91 -13.05 -4.14
C ALA A 524 -2.02 -13.65 -5.56
N PHE A 525 -3.22 -14.11 -5.94
CA PHE A 525 -3.55 -14.61 -7.27
C PHE A 525 -3.70 -13.46 -8.29
N ALA A 526 -4.38 -12.37 -7.90
CA ALA A 526 -4.64 -11.24 -8.81
C ALA A 526 -3.43 -10.34 -9.08
N SER A 527 -2.48 -10.20 -8.14
CA SER A 527 -1.32 -9.30 -8.25
C SER A 527 -0.42 -9.53 -9.48
N PRO A 528 -0.06 -10.76 -9.89
CA PRO A 528 0.56 -10.99 -11.19
C PRO A 528 -0.49 -10.79 -12.30
N SER A 529 -0.50 -9.64 -12.97
CA SER A 529 -1.45 -9.37 -14.05
C SER A 529 -1.30 -10.35 -15.23
N THR A 530 -2.43 -10.87 -15.71
CA THR A 530 -2.48 -12.02 -16.64
C THR A 530 -2.70 -11.62 -18.11
N ALA A 531 -2.33 -12.52 -19.01
CA ALA A 531 -2.57 -12.47 -20.46
C ALA A 531 -2.73 -13.88 -21.04
N GLY A 532 -2.96 -14.88 -20.18
CA GLY A 532 -2.81 -16.31 -20.47
C GLY A 532 -3.36 -17.13 -19.29
N ASP A 533 -2.68 -18.21 -18.91
CA ASP A 533 -3.00 -18.93 -17.65
C ASP A 533 -2.64 -18.07 -16.42
N PRO A 534 -3.63 -17.63 -15.61
CA PRO A 534 -3.38 -16.83 -14.41
C PRO A 534 -2.65 -17.60 -13.29
N ASN A 535 -2.59 -18.94 -13.36
CA ASN A 535 -1.77 -19.74 -12.46
C ASN A 535 -0.26 -19.68 -12.81
N THR A 536 0.11 -19.01 -13.92
CA THR A 536 1.50 -18.86 -14.38
C THR A 536 2.03 -17.42 -14.20
N THR A 537 3.18 -17.29 -13.55
CA THR A 537 3.74 -15.99 -13.14
C THR A 537 5.06 -15.67 -13.84
N GLY A 538 4.97 -14.90 -14.92
CA GLY A 538 6.12 -14.46 -15.72
C GLY A 538 6.93 -13.31 -15.10
N TRP A 539 8.21 -13.22 -15.46
CA TRP A 539 9.16 -12.19 -15.02
C TRP A 539 8.94 -10.84 -15.72
N ALA A 540 8.55 -9.80 -14.99
CA ALA A 540 8.34 -8.44 -15.50
C ALA A 540 9.23 -7.40 -14.81
N THR A 541 9.03 -6.10 -15.10
CA THR A 541 9.52 -5.01 -14.24
C THR A 541 8.71 -4.98 -12.94
N SER A 542 9.35 -4.74 -11.80
CA SER A 542 8.66 -4.64 -10.51
C SER A 542 7.90 -3.31 -10.36
N ASP A 543 6.71 -3.31 -9.74
CA ASP A 543 5.92 -2.10 -9.41
C ASP A 543 6.77 -1.08 -8.60
N PHE A 544 7.71 -1.57 -7.81
CA PHE A 544 8.59 -0.80 -6.95
C PHE A 544 9.81 -0.20 -7.67
N GLU A 545 10.05 -0.50 -8.95
CA GLU A 545 11.23 0.00 -9.67
C GLU A 545 11.19 1.53 -9.87
N ARG A 546 12.02 2.28 -9.17
CA ARG A 546 12.30 3.69 -9.48
C ARG A 546 13.66 3.77 -10.16
N ARG A 547 13.62 3.64 -11.49
CA ARG A 547 14.76 3.46 -12.40
C ARG A 547 15.88 4.48 -12.18
N HIS A 548 15.50 5.74 -11.95
CA HIS A 548 16.38 6.83 -11.56
C HIS A 548 15.83 7.51 -10.31
N SER A 549 16.70 7.79 -9.35
CA SER A 549 16.38 8.62 -8.18
C SER A 549 17.54 9.57 -7.90
N LEU A 550 17.24 10.82 -7.60
CA LEU A 550 18.18 11.87 -7.25
C LEU A 550 17.73 12.52 -5.93
N LEU A 551 18.64 12.62 -4.98
CA LEU A 551 18.49 13.34 -3.73
C LEU A 551 19.56 14.43 -3.67
N ALA A 552 19.15 15.66 -3.33
CA ALA A 552 20.04 16.75 -2.98
C ALA A 552 19.60 17.35 -1.64
N VAL A 553 20.51 17.37 -0.66
CA VAL A 553 20.36 18.11 0.60
C VAL A 553 21.45 19.17 0.63
N LEU A 554 21.07 20.43 0.79
CA LEU A 554 21.96 21.57 0.91
C LEU A 554 21.67 22.31 2.22
N GLY A 555 22.71 22.81 2.89
CA GLY A 555 22.58 23.62 4.11
C GLY A 555 23.66 24.68 4.20
N ALA A 556 23.30 25.94 4.43
CA ALA A 556 24.22 27.06 4.49
C ALA A 556 24.00 27.86 5.78
N LEU A 557 25.05 27.96 6.61
CA LEU A 557 25.06 28.87 7.76
C LEU A 557 25.46 30.28 7.28
N LEU A 558 24.51 30.97 6.63
CA LEU A 558 24.70 32.28 6.00
C LEU A 558 25.09 33.37 7.02
N SER A 559 24.68 33.24 8.27
CA SER A 559 25.28 33.99 9.39
C SER A 559 25.25 33.16 10.67
N PRO A 560 25.98 33.55 11.74
CA PRO A 560 25.91 32.86 13.03
C PRO A 560 24.49 32.81 13.64
N ALA A 561 23.58 33.67 13.17
CA ALA A 561 22.17 33.73 13.58
C ALA A 561 21.20 33.28 12.46
N PHE A 562 21.66 32.88 11.27
CA PHE A 562 20.79 32.51 10.15
C PHE A 562 21.31 31.29 9.38
N GLU A 563 20.47 30.26 9.33
CA GLU A 563 20.71 29.00 8.63
C GLU A 563 19.63 28.79 7.57
N LEU A 564 20.04 28.45 6.35
CA LEU A 564 19.15 28.09 5.25
C LEU A 564 19.42 26.64 4.86
N SER A 565 18.38 25.86 4.59
CA SER A 565 18.50 24.49 4.09
C SER A 565 17.46 24.18 3.03
N LEU A 566 17.80 23.26 2.13
CA LEU A 566 16.99 22.83 1.00
C LEU A 566 17.10 21.31 0.85
N VAL A 567 15.97 20.65 0.60
CA VAL A 567 15.90 19.24 0.25
C VAL A 567 15.15 19.10 -1.07
N ALA A 568 15.86 18.70 -2.12
CA ALA A 568 15.27 18.36 -3.42
C ALA A 568 15.32 16.84 -3.64
N ARG A 569 14.22 16.30 -4.18
CA ARG A 569 14.10 14.90 -4.61
C ARG A 569 13.51 14.87 -6.01
N LEU A 570 14.04 14.01 -6.87
CA LEU A 570 13.57 13.78 -8.24
C LEU A 570 13.62 12.28 -8.53
N ASN A 571 12.51 11.67 -8.94
CA ASN A 571 12.42 10.26 -9.27
C ASN A 571 11.80 10.05 -10.65
N SER A 572 12.30 9.05 -11.37
CA SER A 572 11.64 8.53 -12.57
C SER A 572 10.28 7.92 -12.22
N GLY A 573 9.29 8.13 -13.08
CA GLY A 573 7.94 7.60 -12.90
C GLY A 573 7.87 6.09 -12.66
N ALA A 574 6.88 5.70 -11.88
CA ALA A 574 6.56 4.30 -11.63
C ALA A 574 6.23 3.58 -12.95
N PRO A 575 6.64 2.31 -13.12
CA PRO A 575 6.14 1.51 -14.21
C PRO A 575 4.68 1.13 -13.96
N PHE A 576 3.94 0.86 -15.03
CA PHE A 576 2.55 0.42 -14.97
C PHE A 576 2.16 -0.40 -16.20
N THR A 577 1.00 -1.05 -16.14
CA THR A 577 0.52 -1.97 -17.15
C THR A 577 -0.76 -1.43 -17.81
N PRO A 578 -0.94 -1.54 -19.14
CA PRO A 578 -2.25 -1.41 -19.78
C PRO A 578 -3.19 -2.57 -19.37
N MET A 579 -4.30 -2.25 -18.71
CA MET A 579 -5.27 -3.20 -18.14
C MET A 579 -6.66 -3.09 -18.76
N VAL A 580 -7.46 -4.14 -18.60
CA VAL A 580 -8.89 -4.18 -18.91
C VAL A 580 -9.71 -3.89 -17.65
N GLY A 581 -10.74 -3.04 -17.77
CA GLY A 581 -11.62 -2.62 -16.68
C GLY A 581 -12.69 -3.65 -16.32
N GLY A 582 -12.28 -4.90 -16.10
CA GLY A 582 -13.15 -6.04 -15.86
C GLY A 582 -12.38 -7.35 -15.64
N ASP A 583 -13.11 -8.45 -15.69
CA ASP A 583 -12.64 -9.82 -15.80
C ASP A 583 -13.16 -10.29 -17.17
N ILE A 584 -12.25 -10.62 -18.10
CA ILE A 584 -12.60 -11.07 -19.46
C ILE A 584 -12.10 -12.49 -19.75
N ASN A 585 -11.12 -12.99 -19.00
CA ASN A 585 -10.69 -14.38 -19.07
C ASN A 585 -11.60 -15.34 -18.27
N GLY A 586 -12.42 -14.83 -17.36
CA GLY A 586 -13.36 -15.58 -16.53
C GLY A 586 -12.77 -16.20 -15.25
N ASP A 587 -11.56 -15.83 -14.82
CA ASP A 587 -10.90 -16.46 -13.69
C ASP A 587 -11.41 -16.00 -12.30
N GLY A 588 -12.10 -14.86 -12.23
CA GLY A 588 -12.63 -14.23 -11.02
C GLY A 588 -11.80 -13.04 -10.50
N ALA A 589 -10.67 -12.71 -11.12
CA ALA A 589 -9.83 -11.56 -10.82
C ALA A 589 -9.95 -10.46 -11.89
N ARG A 590 -9.78 -9.21 -11.46
CA ARG A 590 -9.77 -8.04 -12.36
C ARG A 590 -8.34 -7.60 -12.66
N ASN A 591 -7.55 -8.52 -13.20
CA ASN A 591 -6.12 -8.37 -13.48
C ASN A 591 -5.72 -8.68 -14.94
N ASP A 592 -6.70 -8.72 -15.86
CA ASP A 592 -6.48 -8.89 -17.29
C ASP A 592 -5.69 -7.72 -17.91
N ARG A 593 -4.56 -8.02 -18.55
CA ARG A 593 -3.79 -7.05 -19.35
C ARG A 593 -4.50 -6.76 -20.67
N ALA A 594 -4.55 -5.51 -21.10
CA ALA A 594 -5.24 -5.11 -22.33
C ALA A 594 -4.52 -5.60 -23.60
N PHE A 595 -5.29 -5.92 -24.64
CA PHE A 595 -4.77 -6.05 -26.00
C PHE A 595 -4.65 -4.67 -26.66
N LEU A 596 -3.49 -4.36 -27.25
CA LEU A 596 -3.26 -3.09 -27.91
C LEU A 596 -3.76 -3.17 -29.36
N PHE A 597 -5.05 -2.94 -29.55
CA PHE A 597 -5.66 -2.90 -30.88
C PHE A 597 -5.01 -1.83 -31.76
N ASP A 598 -4.45 -2.24 -32.90
CA ASP A 598 -3.94 -1.32 -33.90
C ASP A 598 -5.10 -0.61 -34.62
N PRO A 599 -5.21 0.73 -34.53
CA PRO A 599 -6.26 1.48 -35.21
C PRO A 599 -6.13 1.51 -36.74
N ALA A 600 -5.05 1.00 -37.34
CA ALA A 600 -4.94 0.86 -38.79
C ALA A 600 -5.56 -0.45 -39.31
N THR A 601 -5.65 -1.50 -38.49
CA THR A 601 -6.05 -2.86 -38.91
C THR A 601 -7.28 -3.43 -38.19
N THR A 602 -7.69 -2.90 -37.03
CA THR A 602 -8.90 -3.36 -36.35
C THR A 602 -10.18 -3.02 -37.12
N THR A 603 -11.11 -3.97 -37.21
CA THR A 603 -12.38 -3.83 -37.96
C THR A 603 -13.47 -3.11 -37.17
N ASP A 604 -13.34 -2.98 -35.85
CA ASP A 604 -14.24 -2.17 -35.03
C ASP A 604 -13.88 -0.69 -35.19
N THR A 605 -14.75 0.05 -35.89
CA THR A 605 -14.53 1.46 -36.23
C THR A 605 -14.63 2.39 -35.01
N ALA A 606 -15.38 2.02 -33.97
CA ALA A 606 -15.48 2.80 -32.73
C ALA A 606 -14.22 2.61 -31.87
N LEU A 607 -13.73 1.36 -31.78
CA LEU A 607 -12.45 1.01 -31.15
C LEU A 607 -11.27 1.66 -31.88
N ALA A 608 -11.24 1.61 -33.21
CA ALA A 608 -10.23 2.30 -34.02
C ALA A 608 -10.24 3.82 -33.77
N ALA A 609 -11.41 4.46 -33.77
CA ALA A 609 -11.53 5.90 -33.51
C ALA A 609 -11.12 6.29 -32.08
N GLY A 610 -11.49 5.47 -31.08
CA GLY A 610 -11.06 5.62 -29.70
C GLY A 610 -9.54 5.50 -29.55
N MET A 611 -8.93 4.46 -30.11
CA MET A 611 -7.48 4.26 -30.10
C MET A 611 -6.74 5.41 -30.81
N ARG A 612 -7.28 5.97 -31.91
CA ARG A 612 -6.68 7.15 -32.58
C ARG A 612 -6.70 8.40 -31.69
N ARG A 613 -7.84 8.73 -31.06
CA ARG A 613 -7.95 9.89 -30.14
C ARG A 613 -7.09 9.69 -28.88
N MET A 614 -7.09 8.49 -28.34
CA MET A 614 -6.27 8.10 -27.20
C MET A 614 -4.77 8.27 -27.51
N LEU A 615 -4.29 7.71 -28.62
CA LEU A 615 -2.89 7.82 -29.03
C LEU A 615 -2.51 9.26 -29.41
N SER A 616 -3.39 10.05 -30.04
CA SER A 616 -3.09 11.46 -30.32
C SER A 616 -3.05 12.30 -29.04
N GLY A 617 -3.95 12.06 -28.07
CA GLY A 617 -4.04 12.79 -26.80
C GLY A 617 -3.09 12.35 -25.67
N ALA A 618 -2.32 11.26 -25.85
CA ALA A 618 -1.43 10.71 -24.82
C ALA A 618 -0.16 11.53 -24.56
N GLU A 619 0.41 11.37 -23.36
CA GLU A 619 1.78 11.84 -23.04
C GLU A 619 2.80 11.09 -23.93
N PRO A 620 3.94 11.70 -24.36
CA PRO A 620 4.83 11.10 -25.35
C PRO A 620 5.39 9.71 -25.03
N ARG A 621 5.78 9.44 -23.77
CA ARG A 621 6.29 8.13 -23.32
C ARG A 621 5.16 7.09 -23.25
N VAL A 622 3.96 7.52 -22.87
CA VAL A 622 2.75 6.68 -22.91
C VAL A 622 2.42 6.30 -24.35
N ARG A 623 2.41 7.27 -25.29
CA ARG A 623 2.23 7.02 -26.73
C ARG A 623 3.28 6.05 -27.28
N GLU A 624 4.56 6.30 -27.00
CA GLU A 624 5.68 5.44 -27.40
C GLU A 624 5.50 4.00 -26.90
N CYS A 625 5.18 3.83 -25.61
CA CYS A 625 4.94 2.52 -25.00
C CYS A 625 3.80 1.73 -25.68
N LEU A 626 2.72 2.42 -26.06
CA LEU A 626 1.54 1.80 -26.66
C LEU A 626 1.77 1.48 -28.15
N THR A 627 2.36 2.42 -28.90
CA THR A 627 2.72 2.23 -30.31
C THR A 627 3.71 1.07 -30.46
N ALA A 628 4.69 0.95 -29.55
CA ALA A 628 5.62 -0.18 -29.51
C ALA A 628 4.97 -1.52 -29.11
N GLN A 629 3.70 -1.54 -28.71
CA GLN A 629 2.97 -2.75 -28.30
C GLN A 629 1.72 -3.07 -29.12
N LEU A 630 1.42 -2.33 -30.19
CA LEU A 630 0.27 -2.63 -31.06
C LEU A 630 0.30 -4.06 -31.61
N GLY A 631 -0.89 -4.67 -31.75
CA GLY A 631 -1.06 -6.03 -32.27
C GLY A 631 -0.79 -7.17 -31.28
N ARG A 632 -0.57 -6.87 -29.99
CA ARG A 632 -0.33 -7.88 -28.93
C ARG A 632 -0.97 -7.50 -27.60
N VAL A 633 -1.09 -8.47 -26.69
CA VAL A 633 -1.41 -8.21 -25.27
C VAL A 633 -0.24 -7.48 -24.61
N ALA A 634 -0.56 -6.49 -23.77
CA ALA A 634 0.43 -5.68 -23.09
C ALA A 634 1.39 -6.51 -22.23
N GLY A 635 2.67 -6.12 -22.19
CA GLY A 635 3.60 -6.64 -21.17
C GLY A 635 3.29 -6.02 -19.80
N ARG A 636 3.42 -6.80 -18.71
CA ARG A 636 3.34 -6.24 -17.36
C ARG A 636 4.47 -5.22 -17.18
N ASN A 637 4.12 -4.02 -16.72
CA ASN A 637 5.03 -2.96 -16.31
C ASN A 637 6.05 -2.54 -17.40
N THR A 638 5.56 -2.43 -18.63
CA THR A 638 6.30 -1.89 -19.78
C THR A 638 6.19 -0.37 -19.90
N CYS A 639 5.03 0.22 -19.58
CA CYS A 639 4.83 1.67 -19.61
C CYS A 639 5.33 2.33 -18.33
N ARG A 640 5.59 3.64 -18.36
CA ARG A 640 6.03 4.43 -17.20
C ARG A 640 5.28 5.74 -17.11
N ALA A 641 4.96 6.13 -15.88
CA ALA A 641 4.37 7.42 -15.57
C ALA A 641 5.35 8.58 -15.80
N GLN A 642 4.85 9.81 -15.66
CA GLN A 642 5.69 11.01 -15.54
C GLN A 642 6.65 10.92 -14.34
N TRP A 643 7.69 11.76 -14.35
CA TRP A 643 8.59 11.93 -13.21
C TRP A 643 7.87 12.58 -12.02
N THR A 644 8.49 12.51 -10.85
CA THR A 644 8.04 13.23 -9.64
C THR A 644 9.20 14.01 -9.04
N GLU A 645 8.93 15.25 -8.67
CA GLU A 645 9.89 16.15 -8.05
C GLU A 645 9.26 16.85 -6.85
N THR A 646 10.06 17.09 -5.81
CA THR A 646 9.66 17.88 -4.64
C THR A 646 10.86 18.70 -4.17
N ILE A 647 10.65 19.98 -3.84
CA ILE A 647 11.64 20.82 -3.18
C ILE A 647 11.03 21.37 -1.90
N ASP A 648 11.67 21.09 -0.77
CA ASP A 648 11.37 21.67 0.54
C ASP A 648 12.51 22.62 0.93
N LEU A 649 12.19 23.72 1.61
CA LEU A 649 13.16 24.75 2.00
C LEU A 649 12.88 25.19 3.44
N LYS A 650 13.90 25.24 4.29
CA LYS A 650 13.78 25.68 5.69
C LYS A 650 14.79 26.78 6.00
N ALA A 651 14.28 27.93 6.44
CA ALA A 651 15.07 29.05 6.94
C ALA A 651 14.93 29.13 8.47
N THR A 652 16.04 29.21 9.21
CA THR A 652 16.06 29.22 10.69
C THR A 652 16.87 30.40 11.22
N VAL A 653 16.21 31.27 11.99
CA VAL A 653 16.81 32.41 12.68
C VAL A 653 17.03 32.06 14.15
N ARG A 654 18.24 32.28 14.67
CA ARG A 654 18.61 32.09 16.09
C ARG A 654 19.16 33.41 16.65
N PRO A 655 18.29 34.36 17.01
CA PRO A 655 18.71 35.71 17.40
C PRO A 655 19.52 35.69 18.70
N GLN A 656 20.45 36.63 18.84
CA GLN A 656 21.22 36.83 20.09
C GLN A 656 20.42 37.74 21.03
N LEU A 657 19.53 37.16 21.83
CA LEU A 657 18.69 37.91 22.76
C LEU A 657 19.41 38.16 24.10
N ARG A 658 19.15 39.31 24.73
CA ARG A 658 19.61 39.56 26.12
C ARG A 658 18.95 38.56 27.07
N GLY A 659 19.69 38.06 28.06
CA GLY A 659 19.24 37.01 28.99
C GLY A 659 19.14 35.60 28.39
N LEU A 660 18.65 35.46 27.15
CA LEU A 660 18.39 34.16 26.51
C LEU A 660 19.49 33.70 25.53
N ALA A 661 20.46 34.56 25.15
CA ALA A 661 21.42 34.27 24.08
C ALA A 661 20.71 33.72 22.82
N ARG A 662 21.24 32.64 22.21
CA ARG A 662 20.60 31.93 21.07
C ARG A 662 19.73 30.73 21.49
N ARG A 663 19.15 30.77 22.70
CA ARG A 663 18.21 29.72 23.18
C ARG A 663 16.85 29.77 22.46
N VAL A 664 16.54 30.87 21.79
CA VAL A 664 15.38 31.00 20.90
C VAL A 664 15.80 30.67 19.47
N SER A 665 15.02 29.83 18.80
CA SER A 665 15.11 29.60 17.36
C SER A 665 13.73 29.70 16.73
N VAL A 666 13.59 30.56 15.72
CA VAL A 666 12.40 30.69 14.88
C VAL A 666 12.72 30.08 13.52
N SER A 667 11.86 29.20 13.01
CA SER A 667 12.03 28.57 11.68
C SER A 667 10.82 28.85 10.81
N LEU A 668 11.07 29.15 9.54
CA LEU A 668 10.10 29.18 8.48
C LEU A 668 10.38 27.98 7.56
N ASP A 669 9.44 27.04 7.53
CA ASP A 669 9.50 25.82 6.73
C ASP A 669 8.54 25.98 5.55
N ALA A 670 9.08 25.99 4.34
CA ALA A 670 8.37 26.12 3.07
C ALA A 670 8.40 24.76 2.35
N LEU A 671 7.31 24.00 2.50
CA LEU A 671 7.19 22.64 1.98
C LEU A 671 6.59 22.66 0.58
N ASN A 672 7.12 21.79 -0.29
CA ASN A 672 6.71 21.66 -1.68
C ASN A 672 6.68 22.98 -2.49
N VAL A 673 7.79 23.71 -2.46
CA VAL A 673 7.99 25.01 -3.16
C VAL A 673 7.63 24.93 -4.65
N LEU A 674 7.87 23.78 -5.30
CA LEU A 674 7.57 23.59 -6.72
C LEU A 674 6.07 23.70 -7.05
N ALA A 675 5.17 23.23 -6.19
CA ALA A 675 3.73 23.39 -6.39
C ALA A 675 3.29 24.86 -6.27
N GLY A 676 4.00 25.64 -5.46
CA GLY A 676 3.82 27.09 -5.35
C GLY A 676 4.28 27.80 -6.62
N LEU A 677 5.45 27.43 -7.15
CA LEU A 677 6.00 27.98 -8.39
C LEU A 677 5.16 27.62 -9.62
N ASP A 678 4.63 26.40 -9.70
CA ASP A 678 3.73 25.98 -10.78
C ASP A 678 2.47 26.86 -10.83
N ARG A 679 1.82 27.07 -9.68
CA ARG A 679 0.66 27.96 -9.55
C ARG A 679 1.01 29.44 -9.79
N LEU A 680 2.21 29.88 -9.43
CA LEU A 680 2.66 31.26 -9.64
C LEU A 680 2.96 31.57 -11.12
N LEU A 681 3.50 30.60 -11.86
CA LEU A 681 3.96 30.79 -13.24
C LEU A 681 2.90 30.41 -14.30
N HIS A 682 2.05 29.42 -14.01
CA HIS A 682 1.02 28.93 -14.94
C HIS A 682 -0.43 29.16 -14.45
N GLY A 683 -0.60 29.78 -13.27
CA GLY A 683 -1.89 30.01 -12.66
C GLY A 683 -2.56 28.74 -12.11
N SER A 684 -3.79 28.88 -11.60
CA SER A 684 -4.58 27.74 -11.10
C SER A 684 -5.27 26.93 -12.21
N GLY A 685 -5.31 27.45 -13.44
CA GLY A 685 -5.92 26.82 -14.61
C GLY A 685 -5.03 25.76 -15.27
N ASP A 686 -3.79 26.14 -15.59
CA ASP A 686 -2.85 25.43 -16.47
C ASP A 686 -1.63 24.87 -15.72
N LEU A 687 -1.86 24.35 -14.51
CA LEU A 687 -0.83 23.70 -13.69
C LEU A 687 -0.11 22.59 -14.46
N ARG A 688 1.21 22.69 -14.56
CA ARG A 688 2.08 21.73 -15.27
C ARG A 688 2.42 20.49 -14.43
N GLY A 689 2.00 20.48 -13.17
CA GLY A 689 2.09 19.35 -12.25
C GLY A 689 3.37 19.32 -11.43
N TRP A 690 4.10 20.44 -11.31
CA TRP A 690 5.34 20.44 -10.53
C TRP A 690 5.03 20.30 -9.04
N GLY A 691 5.89 19.57 -8.32
CA GLY A 691 5.66 19.29 -6.91
C GLY A 691 4.52 18.29 -6.65
N GLN A 692 3.86 17.76 -7.68
CA GLN A 692 2.69 16.91 -7.49
C GLN A 692 3.07 15.44 -7.28
N PRO A 693 2.40 14.73 -6.36
CA PRO A 693 2.65 13.32 -6.15
C PRO A 693 2.16 12.52 -7.36
N ALA A 694 2.98 11.57 -7.82
CA ALA A 694 2.49 10.50 -8.69
C ALA A 694 1.67 9.50 -7.86
N LEU A 695 0.44 9.89 -7.53
CA LEU A 695 -0.64 8.92 -7.47
C LEU A 695 -0.70 8.25 -8.85
N GLY A 696 -0.42 6.95 -8.89
CA GLY A 696 -0.10 6.21 -10.11
C GLY A 696 -1.11 6.43 -11.24
N PRO A 697 -0.70 6.30 -12.50
CA PRO A 697 -1.54 6.66 -13.65
C PRO A 697 -2.83 5.84 -13.73
N ASP A 698 -3.81 6.31 -14.50
CA ASP A 698 -4.92 5.46 -14.90
C ASP A 698 -4.40 4.32 -15.78
N GLU A 699 -4.52 3.10 -15.26
CA GLU A 699 -4.01 1.87 -15.86
C GLU A 699 -5.06 1.15 -16.71
N THR A 700 -6.33 1.58 -16.68
CA THR A 700 -7.39 0.93 -17.45
C THR A 700 -7.45 1.53 -18.85
N LEU A 701 -7.02 0.77 -19.86
CA LEU A 701 -7.06 1.20 -21.27
C LEU A 701 -8.41 0.87 -21.92
N LEU A 702 -8.94 -0.32 -21.65
CA LEU A 702 -10.16 -0.84 -22.29
C LEU A 702 -11.23 -1.15 -21.26
N TYR A 703 -12.46 -0.75 -21.52
CA TYR A 703 -13.63 -1.09 -20.71
C TYR A 703 -14.57 -2.01 -21.49
N PRO A 704 -14.88 -3.24 -21.01
CA PRO A 704 -15.83 -4.11 -21.69
C PRO A 704 -17.24 -3.49 -21.66
N ARG A 705 -17.91 -3.52 -22.80
CA ARG A 705 -19.25 -2.95 -23.07
C ARG A 705 -20.27 -3.99 -23.50
N GLY A 706 -19.84 -5.22 -23.78
CA GLY A 706 -20.66 -6.34 -24.19
C GLY A 706 -19.80 -7.48 -24.74
N PHE A 707 -20.45 -8.59 -25.10
CA PHE A 707 -19.82 -9.73 -25.74
C PHE A 707 -20.66 -10.22 -26.92
N ASP A 708 -20.00 -10.46 -28.05
CA ASP A 708 -20.61 -10.94 -29.28
C ASP A 708 -20.41 -12.46 -29.41
N ARG A 709 -21.51 -13.21 -29.31
CA ARG A 709 -21.48 -14.67 -29.38
C ARG A 709 -21.27 -15.22 -30.79
N ALA A 710 -21.45 -14.42 -31.84
CA ALA A 710 -21.28 -14.87 -33.23
C ALA A 710 -19.82 -14.75 -33.69
N SER A 711 -19.13 -13.68 -33.28
CA SER A 711 -17.68 -13.51 -33.54
C SER A 711 -16.78 -14.02 -32.40
N GLY A 712 -17.35 -14.36 -31.24
CA GLY A 712 -16.60 -14.83 -30.07
C GLY A 712 -15.76 -13.74 -29.39
N GLY A 713 -16.14 -12.46 -29.54
CA GLY A 713 -15.31 -11.31 -29.15
C GLY A 713 -16.00 -10.33 -28.20
N PHE A 714 -15.20 -9.71 -27.32
CA PHE A 714 -15.64 -8.58 -26.50
C PHE A 714 -15.76 -7.29 -27.33
N ARG A 715 -16.72 -6.44 -26.95
CA ARG A 715 -16.85 -5.08 -27.47
C ARG A 715 -16.31 -4.10 -26.43
N TYR A 716 -15.42 -3.20 -26.82
CA TYR A 716 -14.68 -2.32 -25.90
C TYR A 716 -14.98 -0.83 -26.11
N GLU A 717 -14.90 -0.06 -25.04
CA GLU A 717 -14.67 1.38 -25.09
C GLU A 717 -13.23 1.69 -24.64
N VAL A 718 -12.57 2.62 -25.34
CA VAL A 718 -11.21 3.06 -25.02
C VAL A 718 -11.25 4.19 -24.00
N ASN A 719 -10.39 4.12 -22.98
CA ASN A 719 -10.14 5.23 -22.06
C ASN A 719 -9.19 6.24 -22.71
N GLU A 720 -9.73 7.33 -23.27
CA GLU A 720 -8.94 8.37 -23.95
C GLU A 720 -8.13 9.23 -22.97
N ARG A 721 -8.22 8.95 -21.66
CA ARG A 721 -7.41 9.52 -20.57
C ARG A 721 -6.44 8.52 -19.90
N PHE A 722 -6.26 7.32 -20.46
CA PHE A 722 -5.27 6.35 -19.98
C PHE A 722 -3.87 6.97 -19.83
N GLY A 723 -3.12 6.56 -18.81
CA GLY A 723 -1.77 7.03 -18.53
C GLY A 723 -1.69 8.38 -17.81
N GLN A 724 -2.80 9.12 -17.66
CA GLN A 724 -2.82 10.37 -16.88
C GLN A 724 -2.67 10.11 -15.37
N PRO A 725 -1.96 10.97 -14.61
CA PRO A 725 -1.82 10.83 -13.15
C PRO A 725 -3.16 10.83 -12.41
N ARG A 726 -3.33 9.94 -11.43
CA ARG A 726 -4.53 9.94 -10.57
C ARG A 726 -4.63 11.18 -9.68
N SER A 727 -3.55 11.94 -9.47
CA SER A 727 -3.57 13.24 -8.77
C SER A 727 -4.27 14.32 -9.60
N GLN A 728 -3.92 14.45 -10.89
CA GLN A 728 -4.63 15.32 -11.83
C GLN A 728 -6.10 14.90 -11.98
N ARG A 729 -6.39 13.60 -11.95
CA ARG A 729 -7.75 13.08 -11.97
C ARG A 729 -8.51 13.46 -10.68
N LEU A 730 -8.10 12.97 -9.53
CA LEU A 730 -8.81 13.12 -8.25
C LEU A 730 -8.81 14.56 -7.70
N GLY A 731 -8.12 15.51 -8.32
CA GLY A 731 -7.96 16.86 -7.78
C GLY A 731 -7.04 16.93 -6.55
N LEU A 732 -6.42 15.81 -6.18
CA LEU A 732 -5.45 15.68 -5.09
C LEU A 732 -4.13 16.34 -5.49
N ALA A 733 -4.05 17.64 -5.28
CA ALA A 733 -2.81 18.39 -5.33
C ALA A 733 -2.09 18.34 -3.96
N ALA A 734 -0.78 18.14 -3.97
CA ALA A 734 0.05 18.48 -2.81
C ALA A 734 0.21 20.02 -2.78
N PRO A 735 -0.31 20.72 -1.77
CA PRO A 735 -0.20 22.16 -1.70
C PRO A 735 1.24 22.60 -1.40
N PHE A 736 1.57 23.82 -1.81
CA PHE A 736 2.64 24.58 -1.16
C PHE A 736 2.18 24.92 0.27
N GLN A 737 3.03 24.66 1.26
CA GLN A 737 2.72 24.95 2.67
C GLN A 737 3.83 25.80 3.29
N VAL A 738 3.42 26.73 4.16
CA VAL A 738 4.34 27.54 4.97
C VAL A 738 4.02 27.32 6.44
N GLN A 739 5.00 26.81 7.19
CA GLN A 739 4.91 26.61 8.63
C GLN A 739 5.90 27.54 9.35
N LEU A 740 5.37 28.40 10.22
CA LEU A 740 6.19 29.14 11.19
C LEU A 740 6.29 28.32 12.48
N SER A 741 7.50 28.15 13.00
CA SER A 741 7.76 27.45 14.26
C SER A 741 8.69 28.24 15.16
N ALA A 742 8.43 28.24 16.47
CA ALA A 742 9.29 28.87 17.47
C ALA A 742 9.62 27.86 18.59
N LYS A 743 10.89 27.84 19.00
CA LYS A 743 11.39 26.97 20.07
C LYS A 743 12.27 27.78 21.01
N ILE A 744 12.09 27.56 22.33
CA ILE A 744 12.92 28.13 23.39
C ILE A 744 13.54 27.02 24.25
N ALA A 745 14.84 27.13 24.54
CA ALA A 745 15.58 26.19 25.40
C ALA A 745 15.69 26.72 26.84
N VAL A 746 14.78 26.28 27.71
CA VAL A 746 14.74 26.62 29.15
C VAL A 746 15.59 25.62 29.94
N GLY A 747 16.28 26.09 30.99
CA GLY A 747 17.04 25.24 31.93
C GLY A 747 18.54 25.56 32.05
N ALA A 748 19.17 25.04 33.10
CA ALA A 748 20.60 25.19 33.37
C ALA A 748 21.42 24.13 32.61
N GLY A 749 21.68 24.38 31.33
CA GLY A 749 22.42 23.46 30.46
C GLY A 749 23.17 24.18 29.34
N GLY A 750 24.36 24.70 29.65
CA GLY A 750 25.29 25.27 28.67
C GLY A 750 26.02 24.21 27.83
N GLY A 751 25.35 23.11 27.48
CA GLY A 751 25.88 22.05 26.63
C GLY A 751 25.21 22.10 25.26
N ALA A 752 26.00 22.00 24.19
CA ALA A 752 25.42 21.92 22.86
C ALA A 752 24.61 20.62 22.74
N PHE A 753 23.30 20.75 22.44
CA PHE A 753 22.63 19.73 21.65
C PHE A 753 23.37 19.68 20.32
N GLY A 754 24.29 18.73 20.18
CA GLY A 754 24.98 18.48 18.92
C GLY A 754 23.96 18.21 17.82
N PRO A 755 24.32 18.41 16.54
CA PRO A 755 23.40 18.12 15.45
C PRO A 755 22.90 16.69 15.58
N ILE A 756 21.57 16.54 15.70
CA ILE A 756 20.93 15.22 15.62
C ILE A 756 21.35 14.66 14.28
N ALA A 757 22.15 13.60 14.30
CA ALA A 757 22.69 13.00 13.09
C ALA A 757 21.53 12.36 12.32
N PHE A 758 20.98 13.11 11.36
CA PHE A 758 20.10 12.57 10.34
C PHE A 758 20.90 11.56 9.52
N GLY A 759 20.81 10.29 9.93
CA GLY A 759 21.26 9.16 9.14
C GLY A 759 20.51 9.18 7.81
N GLY A 760 21.26 9.24 6.71
CA GLY A 760 20.72 9.29 5.35
C GLY A 760 19.86 8.07 4.97
N PRO A 761 19.08 8.17 3.89
CA PRO A 761 17.78 7.50 3.82
C PRO A 761 17.77 6.15 3.11
N GLY A 762 16.89 5.27 3.58
CA GLY A 762 16.50 4.00 2.97
C GLY A 762 16.01 3.01 4.03
N GLY A 763 14.89 2.31 3.86
CA GLY A 763 13.89 2.37 2.79
C GLY A 763 12.73 1.41 3.11
N GLY A 764 11.52 1.74 2.67
CA GLY A 764 10.29 1.13 3.19
C GLY A 764 9.77 1.89 4.42
N GLY A 765 8.51 2.31 4.50
CA GLY A 765 7.36 1.88 3.71
C GLY A 765 6.74 0.61 4.29
N GLY A 766 6.29 0.71 5.55
CA GLY A 766 5.62 -0.36 6.28
C GLY A 766 4.61 0.23 7.24
N GLN A 767 3.33 0.26 6.84
CA GLN A 767 2.21 0.68 7.68
C GLN A 767 1.84 -0.47 8.64
N GLY A 768 2.71 -0.72 9.62
CA GLY A 768 2.53 -1.79 10.61
C GLY A 768 1.53 -1.41 11.69
N ARG A 769 0.35 -2.02 11.64
CA ARG A 769 -0.67 -2.02 12.71
C ARG A 769 -1.64 -3.19 12.46
N ILE A 770 -1.61 -4.20 13.31
CA ILE A 770 -2.77 -5.04 13.65
C ILE A 770 -3.10 -4.63 15.14
N GLY A 771 -4.26 -4.91 15.77
CA GLY A 771 -4.73 -4.26 17.06
C GLY A 771 -4.08 -4.70 18.39
N GLY A 772 -4.68 -5.24 19.48
CA GLY A 772 -6.06 -5.41 20.02
C GLY A 772 -6.33 -6.74 20.79
N GLY A 773 -6.96 -6.68 21.97
CA GLY A 773 -7.91 -7.66 22.59
C GLY A 773 -7.40 -8.87 23.44
N PRO A 774 -8.12 -9.32 24.52
CA PRO A 774 -9.34 -8.83 25.20
C PRO A 774 -9.03 -8.34 26.66
N GLY A 775 -9.95 -8.08 27.63
CA GLY A 775 -11.43 -8.01 27.69
C GLY A 775 -12.05 -8.67 28.96
N GLY A 776 -13.05 -8.03 29.61
CA GLY A 776 -13.78 -8.52 30.81
C GLY A 776 -14.46 -7.38 31.62
N PRO A 777 -15.70 -7.51 32.16
CA PRO A 777 -16.56 -6.34 32.42
C PRO A 777 -16.52 -5.76 33.84
N ARG A 778 -16.32 -4.44 33.97
CA ARG A 778 -16.72 -3.63 35.14
C ARG A 778 -17.17 -2.23 34.71
N GLY A 779 -18.36 -1.82 35.15
CA GLY A 779 -18.86 -0.47 34.95
C GLY A 779 -18.17 0.53 35.88
N GLY A 780 -17.64 1.61 35.30
CA GLY A 780 -17.16 2.81 35.96
C GLY A 780 -17.33 3.99 34.99
N PRO A 781 -17.27 5.25 35.45
CA PRO A 781 -17.37 6.39 34.54
C PRO A 781 -16.25 6.31 33.50
N ALA A 782 -16.61 6.41 32.22
CA ALA A 782 -15.66 6.33 31.12
C ALA A 782 -14.60 7.45 31.27
N PHE A 783 -13.33 7.08 31.09
CA PHE A 783 -12.28 8.08 30.91
C PHE A 783 -12.44 8.67 29.51
N ASP A 784 -13.07 9.84 29.44
CA ASP A 784 -13.28 10.59 28.21
C ASP A 784 -12.01 11.39 27.87
N PRO A 785 -11.28 11.04 26.80
CA PRO A 785 -10.09 11.77 26.39
C PRO A 785 -10.43 13.12 25.73
N ASN A 786 -11.65 13.30 25.22
CA ASN A 786 -12.07 14.57 24.62
C ASN A 786 -12.24 15.61 25.72
N LEU A 787 -12.93 15.25 26.82
CA LEU A 787 -12.96 16.06 28.04
C LEU A 787 -11.57 16.29 28.66
N LEU A 788 -10.59 15.39 28.44
CA LEU A 788 -9.20 15.64 28.86
C LEU A 788 -8.53 16.69 27.96
N VAL A 789 -8.67 16.58 26.64
CA VAL A 789 -8.10 17.51 25.65
C VAL A 789 -8.68 18.92 25.82
N GLU A 790 -10.01 19.05 25.93
CA GLU A 790 -10.70 20.32 26.19
C GLU A 790 -10.21 21.00 27.48
N ARG A 791 -9.94 20.23 28.54
CA ARG A 791 -9.45 20.75 29.83
C ARG A 791 -7.96 21.11 29.81
N LEU A 792 -7.14 20.46 28.98
CA LEU A 792 -5.70 20.70 28.93
C LEU A 792 -5.32 21.82 27.95
N LEU A 793 -6.05 21.98 26.85
CA LEU A 793 -5.78 22.95 25.79
C LEU A 793 -7.11 23.51 25.23
N PRO A 794 -7.66 24.62 25.76
CA PRO A 794 -8.81 25.27 25.16
C PRO A 794 -8.46 25.68 23.72
N ASN A 795 -9.24 25.20 22.75
CA ASN A 795 -8.87 25.16 21.33
C ASN A 795 -8.47 26.55 20.79
N PRO A 796 -7.17 26.82 20.55
CA PRO A 796 -6.71 28.13 20.11
C PRO A 796 -7.07 28.40 18.65
N VAL A 797 -7.34 27.36 17.85
CA VAL A 797 -7.77 27.50 16.45
C VAL A 797 -9.14 28.15 16.38
N ARG A 798 -10.05 27.89 17.33
CA ARG A 798 -11.36 28.56 17.38
C ARG A 798 -11.20 30.08 17.57
N VAL A 799 -10.33 30.49 18.50
CA VAL A 799 -9.98 31.91 18.73
C VAL A 799 -9.27 32.51 17.51
N ILE A 800 -8.41 31.76 16.82
CA ILE A 800 -7.70 32.22 15.61
C ILE A 800 -8.64 32.35 14.42
N LEU A 801 -9.67 31.50 14.28
CA LEU A 801 -10.69 31.60 13.23
C LEU A 801 -11.66 32.77 13.45
N GLU A 802 -11.82 33.24 14.68
CA GLU A 802 -12.55 34.47 15.01
C GLU A 802 -11.74 35.75 14.70
N LEU A 803 -10.40 35.65 14.57
CA LEU A 803 -9.55 36.75 14.12
C LEU A 803 -9.61 36.90 12.59
N LYS A 804 -10.44 37.84 12.12
CA LYS A 804 -10.42 38.29 10.72
C LYS A 804 -9.01 38.74 10.31
N ASP A 805 -8.61 38.36 9.09
CA ASP A 805 -7.32 38.73 8.51
C ASP A 805 -7.10 40.24 8.54
N SER A 806 -6.01 40.66 9.19
CA SER A 806 -5.59 42.05 9.33
C SER A 806 -4.61 42.52 8.24
N LEU A 807 -4.23 41.65 7.30
CA LEU A 807 -3.23 41.92 6.26
C LEU A 807 -3.84 42.11 4.86
N ALA A 808 -5.07 41.62 4.62
CA ALA A 808 -5.87 41.88 3.42
C ALA A 808 -5.15 41.55 2.09
N LEU A 809 -4.37 40.45 2.09
CA LEU A 809 -3.62 39.98 0.93
C LEU A 809 -4.50 39.07 0.04
N THR A 810 -5.36 39.71 -0.76
CA THR A 810 -6.19 39.09 -1.82
C THR A 810 -5.41 38.87 -3.12
#